data_AF-A0A7J6UWU3-F1
#
_entry.id   AF-A0A7J6UWU3-F1
#
_cell.length_a   1.000
_cell.length_b   1.000
_cell.length_c   1.000
_cell.angle_alpha   90.00
_cell.angle_beta   90.00
_cell.angle_gamma   90.00
#
_symmetry.space_group_name_H-M   'P 1'
#
loop_
_entity.id
_entity.type
_entity.pdbx_description
1 polymer ?
#
loop_
_entity_poly.entity_id
_entity_poly.type
_entity_poly.pdbx_seq_one_letter_code
_entity_poly.pdbx_strand_id
1 'polypeptide(L)'
;FGENLFCSSTVEHLNFPFVVHLHRTVEQSAGMEECLKLLKGERDEQRLAGLLLATKFCKGDDHASIQRVYEAVGTRFLDRLLKTGMGVVGVVESSDRDAYLQLSVTVLAAISRVPEIACSKDIVSKIPYILDILKKGSGPSIVDECYEFLFLVATTSEDGLAAFYESGGMNILSSHMSSVPDGSHPLELAMRLLQSMLSKLPLDSLYNAYPYELSLMVATIARQFALLHNALKFEALSLLSTLLSSKYAAPLHDALRSMSNEIWSAYLRVGIGAILQNRVASTEKLQALILADILMSILGEKWLIDQTTLPGERDCLPADRCLLLVLESSRIEVAVLLNELAYLKYEATNTSAEDILLKRRNLSIAFSLIEKIIKLISNVSEDKGSYIDERTIMKVISGLNETIGVVLNFLQDAKEHGQRKGDDLLASVRVVGSYLAESPFSCKEKIQELLEDILLIQGEDEPSPFYSVCFMLPMLCQITMDIEGCRMLVSNNGLNSIADCLVKLIDLNSLSVAEDYGTIFLACDTVMNVLLKKEKIAVQLDASKVVHLLIAFANWTDSISDSSVIMMASTICTLLLDSTSEKALLNHPDFKLNTLSSLARLVTRSLTTYGKDSMSESAESNRDLHDIITAGYTRWADRFPYIKEAVKAEYGG
;
A
#
# COMPACT_ATOMS: atom_id res chain seq x y z
N PHE A 1 19.73 -27.38 35.96
CA PHE A 1 18.78 -28.49 35.68
C PHE A 1 17.91 -28.03 34.54
N GLY A 2 18.31 -28.33 33.32
CA GLY A 2 17.70 -27.81 32.09
C GLY A 2 17.89 -28.83 30.99
N GLU A 3 17.24 -29.98 31.15
CA GLU A 3 16.92 -30.88 30.05
C GLU A 3 15.39 -30.87 29.99
N ASN A 4 14.86 -30.47 28.82
CA ASN A 4 13.43 -30.37 28.56
C ASN A 4 12.75 -31.69 28.93
N LEU A 5 11.78 -31.65 29.84
CA LEU A 5 11.07 -32.81 30.39
C LEU A 5 10.45 -33.71 29.30
N PHE A 6 10.30 -33.23 28.06
CA PHE A 6 9.66 -33.93 26.95
C PHE A 6 10.32 -33.73 25.56
N CYS A 7 11.57 -33.24 25.48
CA CYS A 7 12.24 -33.02 24.17
C CYS A 7 13.40 -34.02 23.98
N SER A 8 13.26 -34.93 23.01
CA SER A 8 14.30 -35.87 22.58
C SER A 8 14.58 -35.66 21.11
N SER A 9 15.76 -35.16 20.77
CA SER A 9 16.31 -35.28 19.42
C SER A 9 17.83 -35.38 19.47
N THR A 10 18.35 -36.58 19.71
CA THR A 10 19.62 -36.99 19.10
C THR A 10 19.74 -38.52 19.14
N VAL A 11 20.33 -39.04 18.07
CA VAL A 11 20.74 -40.44 17.82
C VAL A 11 19.73 -41.31 17.09
N GLU A 12 19.75 -41.21 15.76
CA GLU A 12 19.63 -42.40 14.91
C GLU A 12 20.95 -42.61 14.15
N HIS A 13 21.64 -43.71 14.46
CA HIS A 13 22.32 -44.49 13.44
C HIS A 13 22.42 -45.96 13.90
N LEU A 14 21.89 -46.83 13.02
CA LEU A 14 22.15 -48.28 12.84
C LEU A 14 21.10 -49.30 13.34
N ASN A 15 20.22 -49.66 12.38
CA ASN A 15 19.76 -51.00 11.95
C ASN A 15 19.13 -52.04 12.92
N PHE A 16 17.91 -52.45 12.53
CA PHE A 16 17.00 -53.55 12.95
C PHE A 16 17.56 -54.99 12.68
N PRO A 17 16.93 -56.14 13.09
CA PRO A 17 15.49 -56.35 13.37
C PRO A 17 15.03 -57.30 14.51
N PHE A 18 13.75 -57.14 14.88
CA PHE A 18 12.75 -58.13 15.34
C PHE A 18 13.16 -59.22 16.37
N VAL A 19 12.71 -59.04 17.62
CA VAL A 19 12.29 -60.03 18.66
C VAL A 19 12.39 -59.41 20.08
N VAL A 20 13.04 -58.25 20.24
CA VAL A 20 13.11 -57.51 21.52
C VAL A 20 11.85 -56.67 21.85
N HIS A 21 10.88 -56.60 20.93
CA HIS A 21 9.81 -55.61 21.03
C HIS A 21 8.69 -55.93 22.05
N LEU A 22 8.45 -57.21 22.39
CA LEU A 22 7.41 -57.60 23.35
C LEU A 22 7.85 -57.54 24.81
N HIS A 23 9.12 -57.86 25.13
CA HIS A 23 9.59 -57.82 26.53
C HIS A 23 9.84 -56.39 27.02
N ARG A 24 10.31 -55.49 26.12
CA ARG A 24 10.60 -54.08 26.46
C ARG A 24 9.33 -53.23 26.63
N THR A 25 8.24 -53.56 25.93
CA THR A 25 6.93 -52.89 26.07
C THR A 25 6.19 -53.30 27.34
N VAL A 26 6.36 -54.53 27.83
CA VAL A 26 5.72 -55.00 29.07
C VAL A 26 6.34 -54.36 30.32
N GLU A 27 7.67 -54.20 30.38
CA GLU A 27 8.34 -53.48 31.48
C GLU A 27 8.06 -51.98 31.48
N GLN A 28 7.97 -51.36 30.29
CA GLN A 28 7.57 -49.95 30.16
C GLN A 28 6.09 -49.72 30.54
N SER A 29 5.20 -50.66 30.20
CA SER A 29 3.77 -50.62 30.57
C SER A 29 3.56 -50.76 32.08
N ALA A 30 4.30 -51.66 32.73
CA ALA A 30 4.27 -51.82 34.19
C ALA A 30 4.80 -50.56 34.92
N GLY A 31 5.90 -49.96 34.44
CA GLY A 31 6.44 -48.71 34.99
C GLY A 31 5.52 -47.50 34.80
N MET A 32 4.79 -47.44 33.68
CA MET A 32 3.80 -46.40 33.44
C MET A 32 2.59 -46.54 34.39
N GLU A 33 2.11 -47.76 34.65
CA GLU A 33 1.00 -47.96 35.58
C GLU A 33 1.37 -47.58 37.03
N GLU A 34 2.61 -47.82 37.46
CA GLU A 34 3.13 -47.34 38.74
C GLU A 34 3.21 -45.81 38.80
N CYS A 35 3.64 -45.16 37.71
CA CYS A 35 3.62 -43.71 37.57
C CYS A 35 2.20 -43.15 37.71
N LEU A 36 1.21 -43.73 37.02
CA LEU A 36 -0.20 -43.32 37.11
C LEU A 36 -0.77 -43.50 38.52
N LYS A 37 -0.35 -44.53 39.27
CA LYS A 37 -0.74 -44.70 40.69
C LYS A 37 -0.19 -43.59 41.58
N LEU A 38 1.06 -43.16 41.36
CA LEU A 38 1.65 -42.04 42.11
C LEU A 38 0.92 -40.72 41.81
N LEU A 39 0.57 -40.48 40.54
CA LEU A 39 -0.20 -39.31 40.12
C LEU A 39 -1.61 -39.27 40.72
N LYS A 40 -2.24 -40.43 40.94
CA LYS A 40 -3.54 -40.56 41.62
C LYS A 40 -3.43 -40.55 43.14
N GLY A 41 -2.23 -40.43 43.72
CA GLY A 41 -1.99 -40.42 45.16
C GLY A 41 -2.74 -39.28 45.89
N GLU A 42 -2.95 -39.42 47.19
CA GLU A 42 -3.66 -38.40 47.99
C GLU A 42 -2.76 -37.22 48.37
N ARG A 43 -1.44 -37.44 48.43
CA ARG A 43 -0.45 -36.44 48.85
C ARG A 43 0.25 -35.78 47.67
N ASP A 44 0.55 -34.50 47.80
CA ASP A 44 1.20 -33.71 46.74
C ASP A 44 2.60 -34.21 46.43
N GLU A 45 3.36 -34.67 47.43
CA GLU A 45 4.70 -35.21 47.22
C GLU A 45 4.66 -36.47 46.33
N GLN A 46 3.61 -37.28 46.44
CA GLN A 46 3.41 -38.46 45.59
C GLN A 46 3.09 -38.04 44.16
N ARG A 47 2.24 -37.03 43.99
CA ARG A 47 1.87 -36.50 42.67
C ARG A 47 3.05 -35.82 41.98
N LEU A 48 3.86 -35.05 42.71
CA LEU A 48 5.09 -34.45 42.21
C LEU A 48 6.10 -35.52 41.76
N ALA A 49 6.31 -36.56 42.58
CA ALA A 49 7.15 -37.69 42.21
C ALA A 49 6.63 -38.40 40.94
N GLY A 50 5.32 -38.58 40.83
CA GLY A 50 4.66 -39.12 39.63
C GLY A 50 4.90 -38.25 38.39
N LEU A 51 4.77 -36.91 38.49
CA LEU A 51 5.01 -35.99 37.37
C LEU A 51 6.47 -36.02 36.90
N LEU A 52 7.42 -36.09 37.83
CA LEU A 52 8.84 -36.24 37.50
C LEU A 52 9.11 -37.59 36.79
N LEU A 53 8.43 -38.66 37.18
CA LEU A 53 8.53 -39.96 36.52
C LEU A 53 7.86 -39.97 35.14
N ALA A 54 6.79 -39.21 34.94
CA ALA A 54 6.05 -39.14 33.67
C ALA A 54 6.93 -38.71 32.48
N THR A 55 7.99 -37.93 32.74
CA THR A 55 9.02 -37.51 31.77
C THR A 55 9.76 -38.67 31.10
N LYS A 56 9.86 -39.81 31.79
CA LYS A 56 10.52 -41.02 31.26
C LYS A 56 9.62 -41.81 30.33
N PHE A 57 8.31 -41.61 30.42
CA PHE A 57 7.31 -42.44 29.75
C PHE A 57 6.56 -41.70 28.65
N CYS A 58 6.36 -40.38 28.77
CA CYS A 58 5.78 -39.59 27.69
C CYS A 58 6.90 -39.03 26.84
N LYS A 59 6.89 -39.35 25.55
CA LYS A 59 7.69 -38.62 24.55
C LYS A 59 6.83 -37.50 23.97
N GLY A 60 7.47 -36.49 23.37
CA GLY A 60 6.79 -35.27 22.86
C GLY A 60 5.53 -35.53 22.03
N ASP A 61 5.52 -36.60 21.22
CA ASP A 61 4.42 -36.94 20.31
C ASP A 61 3.55 -38.12 20.79
N ASP A 62 3.76 -38.65 22.00
CA ASP A 62 2.96 -39.75 22.55
C ASP A 62 1.67 -39.23 23.20
N HIS A 63 0.72 -38.81 22.35
CA HIS A 63 -0.54 -38.22 22.78
C HIS A 63 -1.34 -39.15 23.72
N ALA A 64 -1.29 -40.46 23.47
CA ALA A 64 -2.02 -41.44 24.27
C ALA A 64 -1.47 -41.54 25.70
N SER A 65 -0.15 -41.50 25.89
CA SER A 65 0.46 -41.51 27.22
C SER A 65 0.28 -40.17 27.94
N ILE A 66 0.39 -39.05 27.23
CA ILE A 66 0.13 -37.70 27.78
C ILE A 66 -1.31 -37.60 28.28
N GLN A 67 -2.28 -38.12 27.52
CA GLN A 67 -3.68 -38.14 27.93
C GLN A 67 -3.91 -38.93 29.21
N ARG A 68 -3.33 -40.14 29.33
CA ARG A 68 -3.42 -40.94 30.56
C ARG A 68 -2.81 -40.22 31.77
N VAL A 69 -1.71 -39.50 31.58
CA VAL A 69 -1.08 -38.68 32.64
C VAL A 69 -1.98 -37.53 33.06
N TYR A 70 -2.56 -36.80 32.12
CA TYR A 70 -3.49 -35.71 32.41
C TYR A 70 -4.70 -36.17 33.24
N GLU A 71 -5.33 -37.28 32.83
CA GLU A 71 -6.45 -37.90 33.53
C GLU A 71 -6.06 -38.35 34.96
N ALA A 72 -4.83 -38.83 35.15
CA ALA A 72 -4.33 -39.29 36.44
C ALA A 72 -3.95 -38.14 37.40
N VAL A 73 -3.40 -37.04 36.88
CA VAL A 73 -2.98 -35.86 37.68
C VAL A 73 -4.20 -35.12 38.24
N GLY A 74 -5.20 -34.89 37.39
CA GLY A 74 -6.41 -34.14 37.71
C GLY A 74 -6.22 -32.62 37.77
N THR A 75 -7.24 -31.89 37.33
CA THR A 75 -7.20 -30.43 37.13
C THR A 75 -7.00 -29.64 38.42
N ARG A 76 -7.59 -30.09 39.53
CA ARG A 76 -7.42 -29.43 40.85
C ARG A 76 -5.96 -29.40 41.33
N PHE A 77 -5.17 -30.43 41.00
CA PHE A 77 -3.77 -30.46 41.36
C PHE A 77 -2.96 -29.46 40.53
N LEU A 78 -3.19 -29.44 39.20
CA LEU A 78 -2.57 -28.47 38.30
C LEU A 78 -2.86 -27.02 38.73
N ASP A 79 -4.10 -26.72 39.11
CA ASP A 79 -4.50 -25.40 39.62
C ASP A 79 -3.73 -24.99 40.86
N ARG A 80 -3.57 -25.91 41.81
CA ARG A 80 -2.84 -25.66 43.04
C ARG A 80 -1.35 -25.51 42.77
N LEU A 81 -0.79 -26.37 41.91
CA LEU A 81 0.62 -26.32 41.51
C LEU A 81 0.97 -24.95 40.90
N LEU A 82 0.15 -24.48 39.94
CA LEU A 82 0.31 -23.18 39.32
C LEU A 82 0.17 -22.03 40.33
N LYS A 83 -0.88 -22.04 41.17
CA LYS A 83 -1.11 -20.99 42.17
C LYS A 83 -0.04 -20.93 43.26
N THR A 84 0.55 -22.06 43.64
CA THR A 84 1.69 -22.12 44.55
C THR A 84 2.94 -21.55 43.90
N GLY A 85 3.23 -21.90 42.64
CA GLY A 85 4.32 -21.29 41.87
C GLY A 85 4.18 -19.77 41.73
N MET A 86 2.96 -19.28 41.50
CA MET A 86 2.66 -17.84 41.44
C MET A 86 2.68 -17.12 42.80
N GLY A 87 2.85 -17.85 43.91
CA GLY A 87 2.83 -17.28 45.27
C GLY A 87 1.44 -16.81 45.73
N VAL A 88 0.36 -17.25 45.08
CA VAL A 88 -1.04 -16.93 45.44
C VAL A 88 -1.51 -17.80 46.62
N VAL A 89 -0.95 -19.00 46.76
CA VAL A 89 -1.34 -19.98 47.79
C VAL A 89 -0.09 -20.57 48.46
N GLY A 90 0.00 -20.42 49.79
CA GLY A 90 1.05 -21.00 50.63
C GLY A 90 2.25 -20.07 50.90
N VAL A 91 2.87 -20.24 52.07
CA VAL A 91 4.13 -19.55 52.44
C VAL A 91 5.29 -20.46 52.09
N VAL A 92 5.73 -20.38 50.82
CA VAL A 92 6.89 -21.14 50.30
C VAL A 92 8.09 -20.18 50.15
N GLU A 93 9.32 -20.65 50.33
CA GLU A 93 10.53 -19.86 50.06
C GLU A 93 10.63 -19.49 48.57
N SER A 94 11.28 -18.36 48.24
CA SER A 94 11.29 -17.83 46.87
C SER A 94 11.92 -18.79 45.85
N SER A 95 12.98 -19.51 46.22
CA SER A 95 13.65 -20.48 45.34
C SER A 95 12.77 -21.69 45.00
N ASP A 96 11.97 -22.14 45.96
CA ASP A 96 11.07 -23.27 45.77
C ASP A 96 9.85 -22.87 44.94
N ARG A 97 9.38 -21.61 45.08
CA ARG A 97 8.30 -21.07 44.24
C ARG A 97 8.65 -21.10 42.76
N ASP A 98 9.86 -20.69 42.39
CA ASP A 98 10.30 -20.68 40.99
C ASP A 98 10.36 -22.10 40.41
N ALA A 99 10.76 -23.09 41.22
CA ALA A 99 10.76 -24.50 40.82
C ALA A 99 9.33 -25.03 40.60
N TYR A 100 8.38 -24.69 41.49
CA TYR A 100 6.97 -25.02 41.31
C TYR A 100 6.36 -24.35 40.08
N LEU A 101 6.71 -23.07 39.85
CA LEU A 101 6.25 -22.31 38.70
C LEU A 101 6.75 -22.94 37.39
N GLN A 102 8.06 -23.18 37.27
CA GLN A 102 8.64 -23.84 36.10
C GLN A 102 7.99 -25.21 35.85
N LEU A 103 7.86 -26.04 36.89
CA LEU A 103 7.21 -27.35 36.74
C LEU A 103 5.76 -27.21 36.27
N SER A 104 5.01 -26.25 36.84
CA SER A 104 3.61 -26.03 36.47
C SER A 104 3.45 -25.64 35.00
N VAL A 105 4.25 -24.69 34.51
CA VAL A 105 4.15 -24.19 33.13
C VAL A 105 4.64 -25.26 32.14
N THR A 106 5.75 -25.94 32.44
CA THR A 106 6.24 -27.05 31.59
C THR A 106 5.21 -28.19 31.48
N VAL A 107 4.55 -28.56 32.60
CA VAL A 107 3.50 -29.59 32.54
C VAL A 107 2.30 -29.10 31.73
N LEU A 108 1.87 -27.85 31.92
CA LEU A 108 0.76 -27.26 31.15
C LEU A 108 1.08 -27.21 29.65
N ALA A 109 2.27 -26.78 29.26
CA ALA A 109 2.71 -26.77 27.86
C ALA A 109 2.72 -28.19 27.28
N ALA A 110 3.31 -29.15 28.00
CA ALA A 110 3.40 -30.54 27.55
C ALA A 110 2.04 -31.22 27.34
N ILE A 111 1.10 -31.07 28.29
CA ILE A 111 -0.25 -31.66 28.13
C ILE A 111 -1.07 -30.98 27.04
N SER A 112 -0.77 -29.70 26.75
CA SER A 112 -1.46 -28.94 25.70
C SER A 112 -1.04 -29.35 24.28
N ARG A 113 -0.06 -30.25 24.13
CA ARG A 113 0.25 -30.87 22.83
C ARG A 113 -0.84 -31.82 22.35
N VAL A 114 -1.68 -32.32 23.26
CA VAL A 114 -2.85 -33.15 22.94
C VAL A 114 -4.03 -32.21 22.64
N PRO A 115 -4.54 -32.16 21.40
CA PRO A 115 -5.56 -31.18 21.01
C PRO A 115 -6.85 -31.24 21.85
N GLU A 116 -7.27 -32.45 22.24
CA GLU A 116 -8.46 -32.68 23.08
C GLU A 116 -8.30 -32.09 24.49
N ILE A 117 -7.06 -32.01 24.99
CA ILE A 117 -6.76 -31.41 26.28
C ILE A 117 -6.64 -29.90 26.13
N ALA A 118 -5.95 -29.42 25.10
CA ALA A 118 -5.75 -28.00 24.82
C ALA A 118 -7.08 -27.24 24.68
N CYS A 119 -8.08 -27.85 24.06
CA CYS A 119 -9.40 -27.24 23.90
C CYS A 119 -10.32 -27.36 25.12
N SER A 120 -9.89 -28.05 26.19
CA SER A 120 -10.71 -28.22 27.39
C SER A 120 -10.88 -26.90 28.16
N LYS A 121 -12.07 -26.70 28.75
CA LYS A 121 -12.38 -25.48 29.54
C LYS A 121 -11.40 -25.27 30.70
N ASP A 122 -10.95 -26.35 31.32
CA ASP A 122 -10.00 -26.29 32.43
C ASP A 122 -8.65 -25.73 31.99
N ILE A 123 -8.17 -26.09 30.79
CA ILE A 123 -6.91 -25.60 30.22
C ILE A 123 -7.06 -24.17 29.68
N VAL A 124 -8.13 -23.88 28.94
CA VAL A 124 -8.42 -22.52 28.45
C VAL A 124 -8.49 -21.51 29.61
N SER A 125 -9.05 -21.91 30.76
CA SER A 125 -9.11 -21.07 31.96
C SER A 125 -7.74 -20.69 32.54
N LYS A 126 -6.63 -21.29 32.08
CA LYS A 126 -5.26 -20.98 32.54
C LYS A 126 -4.61 -19.82 31.81
N ILE A 127 -5.12 -19.43 30.66
CA ILE A 127 -4.55 -18.35 29.84
C ILE A 127 -4.32 -17.05 30.62
N PRO A 128 -5.28 -16.51 31.42
CA PRO A 128 -5.05 -15.28 32.18
C PRO A 128 -3.88 -15.38 33.17
N TYR A 129 -3.68 -16.57 33.76
CA TYR A 129 -2.58 -16.79 34.71
C TYR A 129 -1.22 -16.83 33.99
N ILE A 130 -1.16 -17.47 32.82
CA ILE A 130 0.06 -17.52 32.00
C ILE A 130 0.43 -16.12 31.49
N LEU A 131 -0.56 -15.32 31.08
CA LEU A 131 -0.34 -13.92 30.72
C LEU A 131 0.18 -13.07 31.90
N ASP A 132 -0.33 -13.28 33.11
CA ASP A 132 0.17 -12.62 34.33
C ASP A 132 1.61 -13.01 34.67
N ILE A 133 1.99 -14.28 34.43
CA ILE A 133 3.38 -14.77 34.60
C ILE A 133 4.33 -14.06 33.64
N LEU A 134 3.95 -13.91 32.36
CA LEU A 134 4.73 -13.17 31.37
C LEU A 134 4.84 -11.68 31.75
N LYS A 135 3.75 -11.07 32.21
CA LYS A 135 3.73 -9.66 32.63
C LYS A 135 4.69 -9.35 33.78
N LYS A 136 4.85 -10.28 34.73
CA LYS A 136 5.69 -10.08 35.92
C LYS A 136 7.19 -10.22 35.66
N GLY A 137 7.59 -10.69 34.49
CA GLY A 137 8.98 -10.96 34.13
C GLY A 137 9.49 -12.23 34.79
N SER A 138 9.56 -13.31 34.01
CA SER A 138 10.05 -14.63 34.46
C SER A 138 11.36 -15.00 33.75
N GLY A 139 12.06 -16.02 34.24
CA GLY A 139 13.29 -16.51 33.62
C GLY A 139 13.07 -17.06 32.19
N PRO A 140 14.11 -17.11 31.34
CA PRO A 140 13.97 -17.49 29.92
C PRO A 140 13.29 -18.86 29.68
N SER A 141 13.54 -19.85 30.55
CA SER A 141 12.93 -21.18 30.45
C SER A 141 11.43 -21.21 30.78
N ILE A 142 10.97 -20.30 31.64
CA ILE A 142 9.54 -20.16 31.97
C ILE A 142 8.83 -19.46 30.81
N VAL A 143 9.47 -18.44 30.23
CA VAL A 143 8.95 -17.69 29.08
C VAL A 143 8.70 -18.62 27.89
N ASP A 144 9.65 -19.49 27.57
CA ASP A 144 9.53 -20.45 26.46
C ASP A 144 8.29 -21.34 26.60
N GLU A 145 8.14 -21.95 27.77
CA GLU A 145 7.01 -22.84 28.07
C GLU A 145 5.67 -22.08 28.15
N CYS A 146 5.69 -20.81 28.59
CA CYS A 146 4.50 -19.95 28.55
C CYS A 146 4.04 -19.72 27.11
N TYR A 147 4.96 -19.40 26.19
CA TYR A 147 4.60 -19.20 24.79
C TYR A 147 4.17 -20.50 24.11
N GLU A 148 4.83 -21.62 24.40
CA GLU A 148 4.43 -22.95 23.92
C GLU A 148 2.99 -23.26 24.33
N PHE A 149 2.66 -23.08 25.62
CA PHE A 149 1.30 -23.25 26.12
C PHE A 149 0.29 -22.34 25.41
N LEU A 150 0.57 -21.03 25.35
CA LEU A 150 -0.35 -20.06 24.76
C LEU A 150 -0.58 -20.34 23.27
N PHE A 151 0.49 -20.67 22.54
CA PHE A 151 0.40 -21.03 21.13
C PHE A 151 -0.45 -22.27 20.92
N LEU A 152 -0.18 -23.36 21.64
CA LEU A 152 -0.91 -24.62 21.51
C LEU A 152 -2.40 -24.45 21.81
N VAL A 153 -2.74 -23.77 22.90
CA VAL A 153 -4.15 -23.58 23.30
C VAL A 153 -4.89 -22.63 22.36
N ALA A 154 -4.29 -21.50 22.00
CA ALA A 154 -4.96 -20.49 21.18
C ALA A 154 -5.09 -20.91 19.70
N THR A 155 -4.15 -21.69 19.16
CA THR A 155 -4.27 -22.16 17.77
C THR A 155 -5.22 -23.35 17.61
N THR A 156 -5.34 -24.19 18.65
CA THR A 156 -6.17 -25.40 18.64
C THR A 156 -7.65 -25.12 18.90
N SER A 157 -8.00 -24.07 19.65
CA SER A 157 -9.37 -23.79 20.08
C SER A 157 -9.79 -22.34 19.84
N GLU A 158 -10.97 -22.13 19.25
CA GLU A 158 -11.57 -20.78 19.13
C GLU A 158 -11.85 -20.18 20.51
N ASP A 159 -12.32 -20.98 21.47
CA ASP A 159 -12.48 -20.54 22.87
C ASP A 159 -11.14 -20.16 23.50
N GLY A 160 -10.06 -20.88 23.13
CA GLY A 160 -8.70 -20.58 23.57
C GLY A 160 -8.20 -19.25 23.01
N LEU A 161 -8.41 -19.00 21.72
CA LEU A 161 -8.05 -17.75 21.07
C LEU A 161 -8.86 -16.57 21.62
N ALA A 162 -10.16 -16.75 21.81
CA ALA A 162 -11.04 -15.74 22.40
C ALA A 162 -10.59 -15.40 23.83
N ALA A 163 -10.32 -16.42 24.66
CA ALA A 163 -9.82 -16.20 26.01
C ALA A 163 -8.46 -15.50 26.03
N PHE A 164 -7.54 -15.79 25.10
CA PHE A 164 -6.29 -15.05 24.94
C PHE A 164 -6.53 -13.58 24.62
N TYR A 165 -7.39 -13.31 23.64
CA TYR A 165 -7.73 -11.95 23.23
C TYR A 165 -8.40 -11.16 24.36
N GLU A 166 -9.45 -11.70 24.96
CA GLU A 166 -10.23 -11.07 26.03
C GLU A 166 -9.42 -10.84 27.32
N SER A 167 -8.40 -11.66 27.56
CA SER A 167 -7.52 -11.53 28.72
C SER A 167 -6.40 -10.49 28.53
N GLY A 168 -6.44 -9.69 27.47
CA GLY A 168 -5.42 -8.68 27.17
C GLY A 168 -4.14 -9.26 26.56
N GLY A 169 -4.24 -10.41 25.89
CA GLY A 169 -3.10 -11.07 25.25
C GLY A 169 -2.35 -10.17 24.26
N MET A 170 -3.06 -9.27 23.56
CA MET A 170 -2.46 -8.29 22.65
C MET A 170 -1.46 -7.35 23.34
N ASN A 171 -1.82 -6.80 24.51
CA ASN A 171 -0.96 -5.87 25.25
C ASN A 171 0.29 -6.58 25.81
N ILE A 172 0.13 -7.83 26.25
CA ILE A 172 1.26 -8.64 26.72
C ILE A 172 2.17 -9.02 25.55
N LEU A 173 1.60 -9.45 24.44
CA LEU A 173 2.34 -9.81 23.24
C LEU A 173 3.19 -8.63 22.75
N SER A 174 2.58 -7.45 22.59
CA SER A 174 3.28 -6.26 22.10
C SER A 174 4.40 -5.78 23.03
N SER A 175 4.17 -5.78 24.35
CA SER A 175 5.16 -5.34 25.33
C SER A 175 6.31 -6.34 25.52
N HIS A 176 6.02 -7.63 25.42
CA HIS A 176 6.99 -8.68 25.69
C HIS A 176 7.84 -9.02 24.46
N MET A 177 7.29 -8.97 23.24
CA MET A 177 8.01 -9.32 22.00
C MET A 177 9.33 -8.54 21.85
N SER A 178 9.36 -7.25 22.20
CA SER A 178 10.59 -6.44 22.10
C SER A 178 11.69 -6.81 23.11
N SER A 179 11.35 -7.58 24.15
CA SER A 179 12.27 -7.99 25.22
C SER A 179 12.83 -9.41 25.02
N VAL A 180 12.22 -10.19 24.11
CA VAL A 180 12.61 -11.56 23.80
C VAL A 180 13.83 -11.54 22.85
N PRO A 181 14.81 -12.44 23.01
CA PRO A 181 15.97 -12.50 22.12
C PRO A 181 15.58 -12.74 20.64
N ASP A 182 16.27 -12.07 19.73
CA ASP A 182 16.08 -12.22 18.28
C ASP A 182 16.26 -13.69 17.86
N GLY A 183 15.37 -14.17 16.98
CA GLY A 183 15.40 -15.55 16.45
C GLY A 183 15.14 -16.66 17.47
N SER A 184 14.70 -16.34 18.68
CA SER A 184 14.38 -17.36 19.70
C SER A 184 12.99 -17.98 19.49
N HIS A 185 12.81 -19.21 20.00
CA HIS A 185 11.55 -19.97 19.93
C HIS A 185 10.32 -19.19 20.46
N PRO A 186 10.38 -18.47 21.60
CA PRO A 186 9.24 -17.68 22.06
C PRO A 186 8.82 -16.58 21.08
N LEU A 187 9.77 -15.98 20.36
CA LEU A 187 9.47 -14.95 19.36
C LEU A 187 8.85 -15.55 18.09
N GLU A 188 9.32 -16.73 17.66
CA GLU A 188 8.69 -17.50 16.60
C GLU A 188 7.23 -17.84 16.95
N LEU A 189 6.99 -18.36 18.14
CA LEU A 189 5.63 -18.66 18.62
C LEU A 189 4.77 -17.40 18.74
N ALA A 190 5.33 -16.29 19.22
CA ALA A 190 4.64 -15.00 19.28
C ALA A 190 4.18 -14.52 17.89
N MET A 191 5.04 -14.62 16.87
CA MET A 191 4.70 -14.28 15.49
C MET A 191 3.60 -15.18 14.93
N ARG A 192 3.68 -16.50 15.16
CA ARG A 192 2.65 -17.44 14.70
C ARG A 192 1.32 -17.28 15.44
N LEU A 193 1.36 -16.92 16.72
CA LEU A 193 0.16 -16.57 17.48
C LEU A 193 -0.50 -15.31 16.90
N LEU A 194 0.27 -14.27 16.60
CA LEU A 194 -0.24 -13.07 15.91
C LEU A 194 -0.82 -13.42 14.53
N GLN A 195 -0.16 -14.28 13.76
CA GLN A 195 -0.68 -14.76 12.48
C GLN A 195 -2.02 -15.50 12.64
N SER A 196 -2.15 -16.34 13.67
CA SER A 196 -3.41 -17.02 13.99
C SER A 196 -4.52 -16.05 14.39
N MET A 197 -4.19 -14.96 15.09
CA MET A 197 -5.15 -13.92 15.43
C MET A 197 -5.63 -13.18 14.18
N LEU A 198 -4.72 -12.83 13.27
CA LEU A 198 -5.06 -12.16 12.02
C LEU A 198 -5.93 -13.03 11.10
N SER A 199 -5.79 -14.36 11.15
CA SER A 199 -6.58 -15.26 10.30
C SER A 199 -7.96 -15.60 10.86
N LYS A 200 -8.14 -15.56 12.18
CA LYS A 200 -9.36 -16.03 12.85
C LYS A 200 -10.21 -14.93 13.48
N LEU A 201 -9.63 -13.80 13.88
CA LEU A 201 -10.36 -12.70 14.51
C LEU A 201 -10.87 -11.67 13.50
N PRO A 202 -11.97 -10.94 13.82
CA PRO A 202 -12.42 -9.83 13.01
C PRO A 202 -11.37 -8.73 12.91
N LEU A 203 -10.77 -8.58 11.72
CA LEU A 203 -9.67 -7.65 11.49
C LEU A 203 -10.06 -6.19 11.79
N ASP A 204 -11.27 -5.75 11.44
CA ASP A 204 -11.72 -4.39 11.71
C ASP A 204 -11.65 -4.04 13.22
N SER A 205 -12.12 -4.95 14.07
CA SER A 205 -12.03 -4.79 15.52
C SER A 205 -10.59 -4.79 16.03
N LEU A 206 -9.74 -5.67 15.47
CA LEU A 206 -8.34 -5.78 15.88
C LEU A 206 -7.55 -4.49 15.60
N TYR A 207 -7.67 -3.95 14.38
CA TYR A 207 -6.91 -2.77 13.95
C TYR A 207 -7.38 -1.49 14.63
N ASN A 208 -8.68 -1.37 14.91
CA ASN A 208 -9.21 -0.19 15.61
C ASN A 208 -8.93 -0.22 17.12
N ALA A 209 -8.94 -1.40 17.75
CA ALA A 209 -8.75 -1.51 19.20
C ALA A 209 -7.27 -1.46 19.62
N TYR A 210 -6.36 -1.98 18.77
CA TYR A 210 -4.94 -2.17 19.13
C TYR A 210 -3.94 -1.57 18.11
N PRO A 211 -4.15 -0.37 17.54
CA PRO A 211 -3.25 0.16 16.51
C PRO A 211 -1.83 0.42 17.05
N TYR A 212 -1.71 0.85 18.31
CA TYR A 212 -0.43 1.10 18.96
C TYR A 212 0.34 -0.19 19.28
N GLU A 213 -0.34 -1.20 19.82
CA GLU A 213 0.25 -2.50 20.10
C GLU A 213 0.74 -3.17 18.80
N LEU A 214 -0.07 -3.09 17.73
CA LEU A 214 0.31 -3.58 16.40
C LEU A 214 1.53 -2.84 15.85
N SER A 215 1.67 -1.53 16.06
CA SER A 215 2.83 -0.78 15.58
C SER A 215 4.13 -1.19 16.29
N LEU A 216 4.08 -1.47 17.60
CA LEU A 216 5.21 -2.02 18.36
C LEU A 216 5.60 -3.43 17.87
N MET A 217 4.62 -4.26 17.57
CA MET A 217 4.85 -5.59 17.01
C MET A 217 5.45 -5.51 15.60
N VAL A 218 4.96 -4.63 14.73
CA VAL A 218 5.55 -4.35 13.42
C VAL A 218 7.02 -3.96 13.57
N ALA A 219 7.35 -3.06 14.50
CA ALA A 219 8.73 -2.66 14.74
C ALA A 219 9.63 -3.84 15.17
N THR A 220 9.11 -4.73 16.00
CA THR A 220 9.85 -5.92 16.46
C THR A 220 10.03 -6.95 15.35
N ILE A 221 8.99 -7.19 14.53
CA ILE A 221 9.03 -8.15 13.42
C ILE A 221 9.91 -7.60 12.28
N ALA A 222 9.90 -6.29 12.03
CA ALA A 222 10.80 -5.63 11.09
C ALA A 222 12.28 -5.92 11.41
N ARG A 223 12.65 -5.87 12.69
CA ARG A 223 13.99 -6.23 13.16
C ARG A 223 14.34 -7.69 12.84
N GLN A 224 13.42 -8.63 13.07
CA GLN A 224 13.64 -10.04 12.70
C GLN A 224 13.82 -10.20 11.18
N PHE A 225 12.98 -9.52 10.40
CA PHE A 225 13.05 -9.54 8.94
C PHE A 225 14.40 -9.00 8.41
N ALA A 226 14.95 -7.97 9.04
CA ALA A 226 16.25 -7.42 8.68
C ALA A 226 17.40 -8.39 9.02
N LEU A 227 17.44 -8.85 10.27
CA LEU A 227 18.64 -9.49 10.86
C LEU A 227 18.71 -11.01 10.66
N LEU A 228 17.58 -11.70 10.46
CA LEU A 228 17.58 -13.16 10.31
C LEU A 228 17.94 -13.58 8.88
N HIS A 229 18.56 -14.77 8.81
CA HIS A 229 18.99 -15.43 7.56
C HIS A 229 18.47 -16.88 7.45
N ASN A 230 17.44 -17.23 8.22
CA ASN A 230 16.80 -18.55 8.23
C ASN A 230 15.33 -18.45 7.77
N ALA A 231 14.56 -19.54 7.87
CA ALA A 231 13.16 -19.59 7.45
C ALA A 231 12.27 -18.53 8.10
N LEU A 232 12.56 -18.15 9.37
CA LEU A 232 11.80 -17.12 10.10
C LEU A 232 11.85 -15.74 9.43
N LYS A 233 12.88 -15.45 8.62
CA LYS A 233 12.92 -14.22 7.82
C LYS A 233 11.73 -14.13 6.86
N PHE A 234 11.38 -15.25 6.22
CA PHE A 234 10.27 -15.32 5.26
C PHE A 234 8.92 -15.33 5.98
N GLU A 235 8.82 -15.98 7.16
CA GLU A 235 7.65 -15.88 8.03
C GLU A 235 7.42 -14.42 8.47
N ALA A 236 8.49 -13.70 8.85
CA ALA A 236 8.44 -12.28 9.20
C ALA A 236 7.98 -11.42 8.01
N LEU A 237 8.53 -11.64 6.81
CA LEU A 237 8.12 -10.96 5.58
C LEU A 237 6.62 -11.14 5.31
N SER A 238 6.14 -12.38 5.36
CA SER A 238 4.74 -12.70 5.09
C SER A 238 3.81 -12.08 6.14
N LEU A 239 4.20 -12.10 7.41
CA LEU A 239 3.42 -11.51 8.49
C LEU A 239 3.37 -9.98 8.40
N LEU A 240 4.49 -9.32 8.11
CA LEU A 240 4.56 -7.87 7.87
C LEU A 240 3.68 -7.47 6.68
N SER A 241 3.75 -8.23 5.58
CA SER A 241 2.94 -7.99 4.39
C SER A 241 1.45 -8.11 4.73
N THR A 242 1.06 -9.13 5.49
CA THR A 242 -0.33 -9.34 5.94
C THR A 242 -0.81 -8.18 6.84
N LEU A 243 0.00 -7.78 7.81
CA LEU A 243 -0.32 -6.69 8.74
C LEU A 243 -0.51 -5.36 8.03
N LEU A 244 0.38 -5.03 7.10
CA LEU A 244 0.42 -3.70 6.50
C LEU A 244 -0.49 -3.55 5.28
N SER A 245 -0.81 -4.65 4.58
CA SER A 245 -1.66 -4.63 3.36
C SER A 245 -3.15 -4.86 3.62
N SER A 246 -3.56 -5.04 4.88
CA SER A 246 -4.96 -5.17 5.25
C SER A 246 -5.76 -3.94 4.84
N LYS A 247 -6.99 -4.14 4.34
CA LYS A 247 -7.92 -3.04 4.04
C LYS A 247 -8.31 -2.21 5.27
N TYR A 248 -8.09 -2.74 6.47
CA TYR A 248 -8.32 -2.07 7.75
C TYR A 248 -7.04 -1.48 8.35
N ALA A 249 -5.93 -1.43 7.61
CA ALA A 249 -4.63 -1.02 8.14
C ALA A 249 -4.47 0.49 8.40
N ALA A 250 -5.44 1.34 8.02
CA ALA A 250 -5.33 2.78 8.16
C ALA A 250 -4.98 3.25 9.60
N PRO A 251 -5.65 2.77 10.68
CA PRO A 251 -5.26 3.15 12.06
C PRO A 251 -3.84 2.70 12.43
N LEU A 252 -3.39 1.54 11.94
CA LEU A 252 -2.02 1.07 12.14
C LEU A 252 -1.02 1.96 11.40
N HIS A 253 -1.33 2.37 10.17
CA HIS A 253 -0.49 3.29 9.39
C HIS A 253 -0.36 4.64 10.12
N ASP A 254 -1.45 5.17 10.68
CA ASP A 254 -1.42 6.41 11.47
C ASP A 254 -0.59 6.27 12.76
N ALA A 255 -0.71 5.13 13.45
CA ALA A 255 0.12 4.83 14.61
C ALA A 255 1.61 4.78 14.24
N LEU A 256 1.96 4.13 13.12
CA LEU A 256 3.34 4.05 12.61
C LEU A 256 3.90 5.44 12.24
N ARG A 257 3.10 6.32 11.61
CA ARG A 257 3.49 7.71 11.32
C ARG A 257 3.79 8.51 12.58
N SER A 258 3.11 8.19 13.68
CA SER A 258 3.23 8.89 14.96
C SER A 258 4.36 8.32 15.84
N MET A 259 5.03 7.24 15.44
CA MET A 259 6.10 6.63 16.23
C MET A 259 7.37 7.51 16.22
N SER A 260 7.88 7.85 17.40
CA SER A 260 9.04 8.74 17.55
C SER A 260 10.39 8.12 17.16
N ASN A 261 10.46 6.81 16.94
CA ASN A 261 11.68 6.09 16.59
C ASN A 261 11.51 5.45 15.21
N GLU A 262 12.16 5.99 14.19
CA GLU A 262 12.06 5.51 12.80
C GLU A 262 12.97 4.31 12.48
N ILE A 263 13.73 3.77 13.45
CA ILE A 263 14.65 2.64 13.23
C ILE A 263 13.93 1.41 12.64
N TRP A 264 12.65 1.19 12.99
CA TRP A 264 11.85 0.11 12.41
C TRP A 264 11.76 0.20 10.88
N SER A 265 11.69 1.41 10.35
CA SER A 265 11.58 1.64 8.91
C SER A 265 12.91 1.34 8.20
N ALA A 266 14.04 1.58 8.86
CA ALA A 266 15.36 1.20 8.38
C ALA A 266 15.53 -0.33 8.35
N TYR A 267 15.03 -1.04 9.37
CA TYR A 267 15.01 -2.51 9.35
C TYR A 267 14.21 -3.06 8.16
N LEU A 268 13.04 -2.49 7.86
CA LEU A 268 12.26 -2.88 6.68
C LEU A 268 13.02 -2.61 5.39
N ARG A 269 13.69 -1.45 5.26
CA ARG A 269 14.52 -1.11 4.09
C ARG A 269 15.63 -2.14 3.86
N VAL A 270 16.35 -2.50 4.93
CA VAL A 270 17.43 -3.51 4.88
C VAL A 270 16.88 -4.89 4.53
N GLY A 271 15.78 -5.31 5.16
CA GLY A 271 15.13 -6.60 4.86
C GLY A 271 14.64 -6.68 3.41
N ILE A 272 13.97 -5.64 2.91
CA ILE A 272 13.52 -5.54 1.51
C ILE A 272 14.71 -5.63 0.56
N GLY A 273 15.77 -4.84 0.82
CA GLY A 273 17.00 -4.89 0.03
C GLY A 273 17.61 -6.29 -0.02
N ALA A 274 17.65 -6.99 1.11
CA ALA A 274 18.14 -8.36 1.19
C ALA A 274 17.29 -9.35 0.38
N ILE A 275 15.96 -9.22 0.39
CA ILE A 275 15.08 -10.09 -0.41
C ILE A 275 15.25 -9.82 -1.91
N LEU A 276 15.24 -8.56 -2.32
CA LEU A 276 15.31 -8.19 -3.75
C LEU A 276 16.68 -8.47 -4.37
N GLN A 277 17.77 -8.36 -3.59
CA GLN A 277 19.12 -8.67 -4.06
C GLN A 277 19.37 -10.17 -4.25
N ASN A 278 18.66 -11.02 -3.50
CA ASN A 278 18.90 -12.46 -3.47
C ASN A 278 18.04 -13.24 -4.48
N ARG A 279 18.47 -14.47 -4.79
CA ARG A 279 17.71 -15.42 -5.59
C ARG A 279 16.68 -16.12 -4.71
N VAL A 280 15.53 -15.47 -4.55
CA VAL A 280 14.35 -16.01 -3.85
C VAL A 280 13.20 -16.20 -4.85
N ALA A 281 12.15 -16.90 -4.45
CA ALA A 281 10.98 -17.11 -5.30
C ALA A 281 10.22 -15.79 -5.55
N SER A 282 9.37 -15.80 -6.59
CA SER A 282 8.67 -14.59 -7.06
C SER A 282 7.69 -14.04 -6.02
N THR A 283 7.04 -14.93 -5.26
CA THR A 283 6.10 -14.56 -4.20
C THR A 283 6.77 -13.71 -3.11
N GLU A 284 7.98 -14.07 -2.68
CA GLU A 284 8.73 -13.32 -1.67
C GLU A 284 9.19 -11.96 -2.21
N LYS A 285 9.60 -11.88 -3.47
CA LYS A 285 9.92 -10.59 -4.11
C LYS A 285 8.71 -9.68 -4.18
N LEU A 286 7.55 -10.21 -4.58
CA LEU A 286 6.31 -9.47 -4.62
C LEU A 286 5.91 -8.97 -3.23
N GLN A 287 6.02 -9.79 -2.18
CA GLN A 287 5.76 -9.34 -0.81
C GLN A 287 6.69 -8.21 -0.38
N ALA A 288 7.96 -8.25 -0.77
CA ALA A 288 8.90 -7.16 -0.50
C ALA A 288 8.55 -5.87 -1.27
N LEU A 289 8.07 -5.97 -2.51
CA LEU A 289 7.57 -4.83 -3.28
C LEU A 289 6.29 -4.24 -2.68
N ILE A 290 5.36 -5.08 -2.22
CA ILE A 290 4.17 -4.64 -1.48
C ILE A 290 4.57 -3.84 -0.23
N LEU A 291 5.55 -4.34 0.54
CA LEU A 291 6.04 -3.62 1.70
C LEU A 291 6.69 -2.28 1.32
N ALA A 292 7.51 -2.24 0.26
CA ALA A 292 8.10 -1.00 -0.21
C ALA A 292 7.03 0.03 -0.60
N ASP A 293 5.99 -0.41 -1.31
CA ASP A 293 4.89 0.45 -1.75
C ASP A 293 4.16 1.05 -0.54
N ILE A 294 3.79 0.22 0.44
CA ILE A 294 3.10 0.66 1.65
C ILE A 294 3.97 1.63 2.45
N LEU A 295 5.27 1.36 2.61
CA LEU A 295 6.16 2.23 3.38
C LEU A 295 6.33 3.61 2.74
N MET A 296 6.41 3.68 1.42
CA MET A 296 6.41 4.96 0.71
C MET A 296 5.08 5.71 0.87
N SER A 297 3.94 5.01 1.02
CA SER A 297 2.65 5.63 1.34
C SER A 297 2.55 6.11 2.81
N ILE A 298 3.28 5.48 3.73
CA ILE A 298 3.28 5.85 5.15
C ILE A 298 4.25 7.01 5.40
N LEU A 299 5.48 6.90 4.91
CA LEU A 299 6.63 7.76 5.25
C LEU A 299 7.01 8.75 4.13
N GLY A 300 6.37 8.65 2.96
CA GLY A 300 6.73 9.42 1.78
C GLY A 300 7.86 8.79 0.96
N GLU A 301 8.06 9.29 -0.26
CA GLU A 301 8.94 8.66 -1.24
C GLU A 301 10.43 8.80 -0.86
N LYS A 302 10.79 9.87 -0.13
CA LYS A 302 12.16 10.12 0.36
C LYS A 302 12.68 8.99 1.27
N TRP A 303 11.79 8.21 1.89
CA TRP A 303 12.17 7.05 2.70
C TRP A 303 13.02 6.04 1.92
N LEU A 304 12.85 5.92 0.59
CA LEU A 304 13.56 4.91 -0.21
C LEU A 304 15.08 5.16 -0.30
N ILE A 305 15.51 6.40 -0.08
CA ILE A 305 16.91 6.86 -0.15
C ILE A 305 17.46 7.34 1.20
N ASP A 306 16.70 7.11 2.27
CA ASP A 306 17.12 7.55 3.61
C ASP A 306 18.33 6.74 4.11
N GLN A 307 19.15 7.38 4.95
CA GLN A 307 20.44 6.89 5.43
C GLN A 307 20.44 6.48 6.90
N THR A 308 19.27 6.36 7.53
CA THR A 308 19.16 5.91 8.92
C THR A 308 20.01 4.66 9.18
N THR A 309 21.05 4.83 10.00
CA THR A 309 22.02 3.77 10.29
C THR A 309 21.47 2.83 11.35
N LEU A 310 21.58 1.51 11.11
CA LEU A 310 21.19 0.53 12.11
C LEU A 310 22.23 0.46 13.24
N PRO A 311 21.80 0.29 14.51
CA PRO A 311 22.72 0.16 15.63
C PRO A 311 23.67 -1.03 15.45
N GLY A 312 24.98 -0.76 15.34
CA GLY A 312 26.03 -1.79 15.32
C GLY A 312 26.61 -2.17 13.95
N GLU A 313 26.06 -1.67 12.84
CA GLU A 313 26.62 -1.88 11.50
C GLU A 313 27.52 -0.71 11.09
N ARG A 314 28.76 -1.03 10.66
CA ARG A 314 29.73 -0.03 10.15
C ARG A 314 29.65 0.19 8.64
N ASP A 315 29.10 -0.78 7.90
CA ASP A 315 28.94 -0.73 6.45
C ASP A 315 27.45 -0.64 6.13
N CYS A 316 26.92 0.58 6.07
CA CYS A 316 25.55 0.80 5.60
C CYS A 316 25.47 0.46 4.10
N LEU A 317 24.38 -0.17 3.68
CA LEU A 317 24.04 -0.23 2.26
C LEU A 317 24.06 1.19 1.68
N PRO A 318 24.63 1.42 0.49
CA PRO A 318 24.54 2.71 -0.18
C PRO A 318 23.09 3.19 -0.23
N ALA A 319 22.86 4.47 0.05
CA ALA A 319 21.51 5.06 0.17
C ALA A 319 20.64 4.79 -1.07
N ASP A 320 21.28 4.76 -2.24
CA ASP A 320 20.69 4.51 -3.55
C ASP A 320 20.41 3.02 -3.83
N ARG A 321 20.99 2.10 -3.06
CA ARG A 321 20.92 0.67 -3.37
C ARG A 321 19.50 0.13 -3.28
N CYS A 322 18.74 0.55 -2.27
CA CYS A 322 17.35 0.12 -2.10
C CYS A 322 16.49 0.65 -3.26
N LEU A 323 16.65 1.93 -3.62
CA LEU A 323 16.01 2.55 -4.78
C LEU A 323 16.24 1.74 -6.06
N LEU A 324 17.50 1.42 -6.38
CA LEU A 324 17.82 0.65 -7.58
C LEU A 324 17.23 -0.77 -7.55
N LEU A 325 17.24 -1.44 -6.39
CA LEU A 325 16.67 -2.79 -6.27
C LEU A 325 15.15 -2.80 -6.44
N VAL A 326 14.45 -1.82 -5.86
CA VAL A 326 12.99 -1.66 -6.00
C VAL A 326 12.64 -1.32 -7.45
N LEU A 327 13.38 -0.41 -8.10
CA LEU A 327 13.17 -0.08 -9.50
C LEU A 327 13.34 -1.30 -10.41
N GLU A 328 14.49 -1.98 -10.33
CA GLU A 328 14.79 -3.12 -11.20
C GLU A 328 13.80 -4.27 -11.01
N SER A 329 13.44 -4.55 -9.75
CA SER A 329 12.45 -5.59 -9.46
C SER A 329 11.06 -5.21 -9.97
N SER A 330 10.63 -3.96 -9.77
CA SER A 330 9.33 -3.48 -10.27
C SER A 330 9.27 -3.51 -11.80
N ARG A 331 10.35 -3.12 -12.48
CA ARG A 331 10.45 -3.18 -13.94
C ARG A 331 10.30 -4.60 -14.49
N ILE A 332 10.95 -5.57 -13.84
CA ILE A 332 10.83 -6.99 -14.21
C ILE A 332 9.38 -7.46 -14.03
N GLU A 333 8.76 -7.15 -12.88
CA GLU A 333 7.36 -7.52 -12.63
C GLU A 333 6.40 -6.86 -13.61
N VAL A 334 6.58 -5.57 -13.95
CA VAL A 334 5.80 -4.90 -15.00
C VAL A 334 5.90 -5.64 -16.32
N ALA A 335 7.11 -5.98 -16.77
CA ALA A 335 7.31 -6.67 -18.03
C ALA A 335 6.65 -8.06 -18.06
N VAL A 336 6.81 -8.84 -16.98
CA VAL A 336 6.21 -10.17 -16.85
C VAL A 336 4.69 -10.08 -16.81
N LEU A 337 4.13 -9.23 -15.94
CA LEU A 337 2.70 -9.12 -15.74
C LEU A 337 1.97 -8.57 -16.97
N LEU A 338 2.54 -7.58 -17.66
CA LEU A 338 1.95 -7.07 -18.91
C LEU A 338 1.96 -8.14 -20.01
N ASN A 339 3.04 -8.91 -20.14
CA ASN A 339 3.11 -9.99 -21.12
C ASN A 339 2.10 -11.11 -20.79
N GLU A 340 2.00 -11.51 -19.52
CA GLU A 340 0.99 -12.48 -19.08
C GLU A 340 -0.43 -11.97 -19.30
N LEU A 341 -0.72 -10.70 -18.97
CA LEU A 341 -2.03 -10.10 -19.19
C LEU A 341 -2.38 -9.99 -20.68
N ALA A 342 -1.43 -9.63 -21.54
CA ALA A 342 -1.62 -9.63 -22.99
C ALA A 342 -1.96 -11.03 -23.50
N TYR A 343 -1.19 -12.05 -23.10
CA TYR A 343 -1.46 -13.43 -23.46
C TYR A 343 -2.86 -13.88 -23.01
N LEU A 344 -3.22 -13.63 -21.75
CA LEU A 344 -4.52 -14.01 -21.20
C LEU A 344 -5.68 -13.29 -21.90
N LYS A 345 -5.48 -12.04 -22.32
CA LYS A 345 -6.52 -11.26 -23.01
C LYS A 345 -6.69 -11.64 -24.48
N TYR A 346 -5.61 -11.91 -25.19
CA TYR A 346 -5.62 -11.96 -26.65
C TYR A 346 -5.42 -13.37 -27.22
N GLU A 347 -4.77 -14.27 -26.48
CA GLU A 347 -4.39 -15.59 -27.00
C GLU A 347 -5.01 -16.76 -26.22
N ALA A 348 -5.25 -16.61 -24.93
CA ALA A 348 -5.74 -17.69 -24.08
C ALA A 348 -7.21 -18.05 -24.35
N THR A 349 -7.51 -19.35 -24.44
CA THR A 349 -8.86 -19.87 -24.70
C THR A 349 -9.69 -20.13 -23.45
N ASN A 350 -9.03 -20.31 -22.29
CA ASN A 350 -9.65 -20.53 -20.98
C ASN A 350 -8.91 -19.71 -19.93
N THR A 351 -9.50 -18.60 -19.51
CA THR A 351 -8.93 -17.70 -18.50
C THR A 351 -9.72 -17.75 -17.20
N SER A 352 -9.00 -17.92 -16.08
CA SER A 352 -9.59 -17.73 -14.75
C SER A 352 -9.68 -16.24 -14.45
N ALA A 353 -10.90 -15.75 -14.17
CA ALA A 353 -11.12 -14.36 -13.79
C ALA A 353 -10.32 -13.97 -12.52
N GLU A 354 -10.16 -14.91 -11.58
CA GLU A 354 -9.38 -14.71 -10.36
C GLU A 354 -7.88 -14.48 -10.65
N ASP A 355 -7.33 -15.22 -11.62
CA ASP A 355 -5.92 -15.06 -12.01
C ASP A 355 -5.67 -13.71 -12.69
N ILE A 356 -6.59 -13.28 -13.56
CA ILE A 356 -6.53 -11.94 -14.17
C ILE A 356 -6.59 -10.85 -13.08
N LEU A 357 -7.51 -10.95 -12.13
CA LEU A 357 -7.65 -9.99 -11.04
C LEU A 357 -6.39 -9.93 -10.17
N LEU A 358 -5.80 -11.08 -9.84
CA LEU A 358 -4.57 -11.15 -9.08
C LEU A 358 -3.41 -10.48 -9.83
N LYS A 359 -3.24 -10.76 -11.13
CA LYS A 359 -2.20 -10.14 -11.96
C LYS A 359 -2.39 -8.64 -12.09
N ARG A 360 -3.63 -8.16 -12.29
CA ARG A 360 -3.95 -6.71 -12.31
C ARG A 360 -3.60 -6.04 -10.99
N ARG A 361 -3.92 -6.68 -9.85
CA ARG A 361 -3.55 -6.16 -8.52
C ARG A 361 -2.03 -6.04 -8.37
N ASN A 362 -1.28 -7.07 -8.75
CA ASN A 362 0.18 -7.06 -8.67
C ASN A 362 0.79 -6.01 -9.60
N LEU A 363 0.23 -5.84 -10.79
CA LEU A 363 0.66 -4.81 -11.73
C LEU A 363 0.42 -3.41 -11.15
N SER A 364 -0.71 -3.18 -10.50
CA SER A 364 -1.01 -1.91 -9.84
C SER A 364 0.00 -1.57 -8.75
N ILE A 365 0.52 -2.56 -8.01
CA ILE A 365 1.57 -2.34 -7.01
C ILE A 365 2.88 -1.93 -7.71
N ALA A 366 3.27 -2.64 -8.76
CA ALA A 366 4.48 -2.32 -9.51
C ALA A 366 4.41 -0.93 -10.16
N PHE A 367 3.26 -0.58 -10.76
CA PHE A 367 3.00 0.76 -11.30
C PHE A 367 3.04 1.86 -10.24
N SER A 368 2.42 1.63 -9.08
CA SER A 368 2.49 2.58 -7.95
C SER A 368 3.93 2.84 -7.51
N LEU A 369 4.77 1.80 -7.45
CA LEU A 369 6.20 1.96 -7.15
C LEU A 369 6.93 2.78 -8.23
N ILE A 370 6.65 2.54 -9.51
CA ILE A 370 7.23 3.32 -10.61
C ILE A 370 6.83 4.79 -10.50
N GLU A 371 5.55 5.10 -10.27
CA GLU A 371 5.05 6.47 -10.11
C GLU A 371 5.68 7.18 -8.90
N LYS A 372 5.82 6.47 -7.77
CA LYS A 372 6.49 7.01 -6.58
C LYS A 372 7.99 7.25 -6.80
N ILE A 373 8.64 6.40 -7.58
CA ILE A 373 10.05 6.61 -7.97
C ILE A 373 10.17 7.82 -8.91
N ILE A 374 9.26 8.00 -9.86
CA ILE A 374 9.19 9.19 -10.71
C ILE A 374 9.07 10.45 -9.84
N LYS A 375 8.09 10.46 -8.93
CA LYS A 375 7.89 11.58 -7.99
C LYS A 375 9.11 11.85 -7.11
N LEU A 376 9.81 10.80 -6.66
CA LEU A 376 11.04 10.94 -5.89
C LEU A 376 12.12 11.69 -6.69
N ILE A 377 12.41 11.25 -7.92
CA ILE A 377 13.48 11.86 -8.72
C ILE A 377 13.15 13.28 -9.18
N SER A 378 11.88 13.59 -9.40
CA SER A 378 11.43 14.96 -9.73
C SER A 378 11.73 15.93 -8.59
N ASN A 379 11.38 15.55 -7.37
CA ASN A 379 11.60 16.38 -6.18
C ASN A 379 13.08 16.48 -5.75
N VAL A 380 13.91 15.52 -6.16
CA VAL A 380 15.35 15.50 -5.87
C VAL A 380 16.08 16.69 -6.54
N SER A 381 15.57 17.19 -7.67
CA SER A 381 16.16 18.33 -8.37
C SER A 381 16.01 19.67 -7.63
N GLU A 382 15.01 19.78 -6.74
CA GLU A 382 14.68 21.02 -6.02
C GLU A 382 15.34 21.10 -4.63
N ASP A 383 15.70 19.95 -4.05
CA ASP A 383 16.23 19.84 -2.69
C ASP A 383 17.77 19.89 -2.67
N LYS A 384 18.34 21.01 -2.22
CA LYS A 384 19.80 21.24 -2.13
C LYS A 384 20.55 20.27 -1.19
N GLY A 385 19.85 19.33 -0.55
CA GLY A 385 20.40 18.29 0.32
C GLY A 385 20.33 16.86 -0.22
N SER A 386 19.93 16.63 -1.48
CA SER A 386 19.77 15.25 -1.98
C SER A 386 21.08 14.46 -2.02
N TYR A 387 21.04 13.22 -1.50
CA TYR A 387 22.19 12.32 -1.37
C TYR A 387 22.37 11.37 -2.57
N ILE A 388 21.58 11.54 -3.64
CA ILE A 388 21.67 10.65 -4.81
C ILE A 388 22.73 11.18 -5.76
N ASP A 389 23.70 10.34 -6.12
CA ASP A 389 24.69 10.72 -7.13
C ASP A 389 24.07 10.78 -8.55
N GLU A 390 24.65 11.62 -9.41
CA GLU A 390 24.19 11.80 -10.79
C GLU A 390 24.17 10.47 -11.57
N ARG A 391 25.12 9.57 -11.25
CA ARG A 391 25.21 8.25 -11.88
C ARG A 391 23.99 7.38 -11.56
N THR A 392 23.45 7.46 -10.36
CA THR A 392 22.25 6.75 -9.95
C THR A 392 21.04 7.34 -10.60
N ILE A 393 20.92 8.68 -10.65
CA ILE A 393 19.83 9.35 -11.37
C ILE A 393 19.80 8.89 -12.83
N MET A 394 20.94 8.85 -13.52
CA MET A 394 21.02 8.34 -14.89
C MET A 394 20.55 6.88 -15.01
N LYS A 395 20.92 6.00 -14.07
CA LYS A 395 20.43 4.60 -14.06
C LYS A 395 18.92 4.54 -13.86
N VAL A 396 18.38 5.34 -12.94
CA VAL A 396 16.94 5.40 -12.68
C VAL A 396 16.20 5.87 -13.93
N ILE A 397 16.64 6.97 -14.55
CA ILE A 397 16.06 7.47 -15.80
C ILE A 397 16.13 6.42 -16.92
N SER A 398 17.25 5.69 -17.05
CA SER A 398 17.38 4.60 -18.02
C SER A 398 16.36 3.49 -17.76
N GLY A 399 16.27 3.02 -16.51
CA GLY A 399 15.32 1.97 -16.13
C GLY A 399 13.86 2.39 -16.30
N LEU A 400 13.53 3.65 -16.02
CA LEU A 400 12.20 4.21 -16.27
C LEU A 400 11.89 4.27 -17.77
N ASN A 401 12.81 4.77 -18.61
CA ASN A 401 12.63 4.79 -20.07
C ASN A 401 12.37 3.37 -20.63
N GLU A 402 13.13 2.37 -20.18
CA GLU A 402 12.91 0.97 -20.57
C GLU A 402 11.53 0.48 -20.14
N THR A 403 11.13 0.76 -18.90
CA THR A 403 9.82 0.38 -18.35
C THR A 403 8.68 1.00 -19.16
N ILE A 404 8.75 2.31 -19.43
CA ILE A 404 7.75 3.01 -20.24
C ILE A 404 7.73 2.50 -21.67
N GLY A 405 8.88 2.14 -22.25
CA GLY A 405 8.95 1.48 -23.55
C GLY A 405 8.14 0.18 -23.61
N VAL A 406 8.22 -0.65 -22.56
CA VAL A 406 7.44 -1.88 -22.40
C VAL A 406 5.95 -1.60 -22.22
N VAL A 407 5.58 -0.62 -21.38
CA VAL A 407 4.17 -0.22 -21.20
C VAL A 407 3.58 0.29 -22.52
N LEU A 408 4.33 1.05 -23.30
CA LEU A 408 3.90 1.49 -24.63
C LEU A 408 3.80 0.32 -25.64
N ASN A 409 4.58 -0.75 -25.49
CA ASN A 409 4.40 -1.96 -26.33
C ASN A 409 3.06 -2.62 -26.01
N PHE A 410 2.73 -2.74 -24.73
CA PHE A 410 1.45 -3.28 -24.31
C PHE A 410 0.25 -2.46 -24.83
N LEU A 411 0.36 -1.13 -24.82
CA LEU A 411 -0.65 -0.24 -25.40
C LEU A 411 -0.74 -0.36 -26.93
N GLN A 412 0.39 -0.57 -27.61
CA GLN A 412 0.42 -0.88 -29.04
C GLN A 412 -0.27 -2.22 -29.34
N ASP A 413 0.00 -3.26 -28.56
CA ASP A 413 -0.68 -4.55 -28.71
C ASP A 413 -2.20 -4.41 -28.52
N ALA A 414 -2.63 -3.62 -27.53
CA ALA A 414 -4.04 -3.34 -27.32
C ALA A 414 -4.67 -2.63 -28.53
N LYS A 415 -3.99 -1.63 -29.12
CA LYS A 415 -4.40 -0.96 -30.36
C LYS A 415 -4.56 -1.95 -31.50
N GLU A 416 -3.59 -2.83 -31.72
CA GLU A 416 -3.60 -3.83 -32.80
C GLU A 416 -4.77 -4.83 -32.67
N HIS A 417 -5.18 -5.12 -31.44
CA HIS A 417 -6.35 -5.96 -31.14
C HIS A 417 -7.67 -5.19 -31.04
N GLY A 418 -7.67 -3.87 -31.30
CA GLY A 418 -8.86 -3.01 -31.23
C GLY A 418 -9.41 -2.80 -29.82
N GLN A 419 -8.57 -3.01 -28.80
CA GLN A 419 -8.95 -2.94 -27.39
C GLN A 419 -8.66 -1.55 -26.82
N ARG A 420 -9.72 -0.89 -26.33
CA ARG A 420 -9.65 0.48 -25.80
C ARG A 420 -10.21 0.62 -24.40
N LYS A 421 -10.68 -0.46 -23.79
CA LYS A 421 -11.37 -0.44 -22.50
C LYS A 421 -10.77 -1.44 -21.52
N GLY A 422 -10.43 -0.96 -20.32
CA GLY A 422 -9.93 -1.79 -19.23
C GLY A 422 -9.04 -1.02 -18.26
N ASP A 423 -9.16 -1.33 -16.97
CA ASP A 423 -8.43 -0.62 -15.91
C ASP A 423 -6.91 -0.78 -16.00
N ASP A 424 -6.44 -1.90 -16.53
CA ASP A 424 -5.01 -2.13 -16.78
C ASP A 424 -4.46 -1.29 -17.94
N LEU A 425 -5.28 -1.02 -18.97
CA LEU A 425 -4.94 -0.06 -20.03
C LEU A 425 -4.91 1.36 -19.47
N LEU A 426 -5.93 1.73 -18.69
CA LEU A 426 -5.99 3.06 -18.09
C LEU A 426 -4.84 3.31 -17.10
N ALA A 427 -4.50 2.31 -16.27
CA ALA A 427 -3.35 2.38 -15.38
C ALA A 427 -2.03 2.48 -16.16
N SER A 428 -1.92 1.79 -17.29
CA SER A 428 -0.77 1.92 -18.20
C SER A 428 -0.63 3.35 -18.74
N VAL A 429 -1.73 3.97 -19.18
CA VAL A 429 -1.74 5.38 -19.60
C VAL A 429 -1.36 6.31 -18.45
N ARG A 430 -1.83 6.04 -17.22
CA ARG A 430 -1.49 6.84 -16.04
C ARG A 430 0.02 6.87 -15.76
N VAL A 431 0.68 5.72 -15.76
CA VAL A 431 2.13 5.63 -15.54
C VAL A 431 2.92 6.30 -16.67
N VAL A 432 2.48 6.12 -17.92
CA VAL A 432 3.07 6.83 -19.08
C VAL A 432 2.93 8.35 -18.92
N GLY A 433 1.72 8.83 -18.60
CA GLY A 433 1.44 10.25 -18.38
C GLY A 433 2.27 10.82 -17.23
N SER A 434 2.37 10.10 -16.11
CA SER A 434 3.19 10.50 -14.97
C SER A 434 4.67 10.63 -15.32
N TYR A 435 5.23 9.73 -16.13
CA TYR A 435 6.63 9.83 -16.55
C TYR A 435 6.87 10.95 -17.55
N LEU A 436 5.98 11.08 -18.54
CA LEU A 436 6.10 12.09 -19.58
C LEU A 436 5.80 13.50 -19.10
N ALA A 437 5.12 13.67 -17.97
CA ALA A 437 5.05 14.94 -17.27
C ALA A 437 6.44 15.49 -16.90
N GLU A 438 7.39 14.60 -16.62
CA GLU A 438 8.75 14.96 -16.20
C GLU A 438 9.74 14.92 -17.38
N SER A 439 9.49 14.06 -18.37
CA SER A 439 10.30 13.92 -19.58
C SER A 439 9.44 13.92 -20.85
N PRO A 440 8.90 15.08 -21.27
CA PRO A 440 7.88 15.18 -22.32
C PRO A 440 8.34 14.73 -23.71
N PHE A 441 9.65 14.66 -23.95
CA PHE A 441 10.23 14.25 -25.23
C PHE A 441 10.76 12.81 -25.23
N SER A 442 10.66 12.08 -24.11
CA SER A 442 10.96 10.65 -24.08
C SER A 442 10.00 9.89 -24.98
N CYS A 443 10.51 8.83 -25.65
CA CYS A 443 9.69 7.96 -26.53
C CYS A 443 8.89 8.71 -27.62
N LYS A 444 9.35 9.89 -28.07
CA LYS A 444 8.63 10.80 -28.97
C LYS A 444 7.98 10.11 -30.17
N GLU A 445 8.74 9.30 -30.91
CA GLU A 445 8.26 8.61 -32.12
C GLU A 445 7.05 7.71 -31.81
N LYS A 446 7.18 6.90 -30.77
CA LYS A 446 6.14 5.95 -30.37
C LYS A 446 4.91 6.65 -29.78
N ILE A 447 5.10 7.72 -29.01
CA ILE A 447 3.99 8.54 -28.53
C ILE A 447 3.26 9.20 -29.69
N GLN A 448 3.98 9.73 -30.68
CA GLN A 448 3.37 10.34 -31.85
C GLN A 448 2.49 9.34 -32.65
N GLU A 449 2.87 8.06 -32.69
CA GLU A 449 2.11 6.99 -33.35
C GLU A 449 0.91 6.46 -32.54
N LEU A 450 0.98 6.56 -31.21
CA LEU A 450 -0.02 6.01 -30.28
C LEU A 450 -0.96 7.04 -29.67
N LEU A 451 -0.68 8.34 -29.81
CA LEU A 451 -1.36 9.38 -29.03
C LEU A 451 -2.88 9.36 -29.21
N GLU A 452 -3.36 9.25 -30.45
CA GLU A 452 -4.80 9.18 -30.71
C GLU A 452 -5.45 8.02 -29.95
N ASP A 453 -4.87 6.81 -30.02
CA ASP A 453 -5.40 5.65 -29.33
C ASP A 453 -5.30 5.78 -27.80
N ILE A 454 -4.20 6.34 -27.28
CA ILE A 454 -4.01 6.62 -25.86
C ILE A 454 -5.13 7.53 -25.33
N LEU A 455 -5.47 8.60 -26.05
CA LEU A 455 -6.53 9.54 -25.65
C LEU A 455 -7.93 8.93 -25.75
N LEU A 456 -8.10 7.79 -26.43
CA LEU A 456 -9.36 7.06 -26.56
C LEU A 456 -9.51 5.91 -25.55
N ILE A 457 -8.47 5.61 -24.76
CA ILE A 457 -8.52 4.57 -23.73
C ILE A 457 -9.45 4.97 -22.60
N GLN A 458 -10.18 3.98 -22.08
CA GLN A 458 -11.21 4.14 -21.05
C GLN A 458 -11.04 3.10 -19.93
N GLY A 459 -11.34 3.50 -18.70
CA GLY A 459 -11.51 2.57 -17.57
C GLY A 459 -12.72 1.65 -17.76
N GLU A 460 -12.80 0.57 -16.98
CA GLU A 460 -13.85 -0.46 -17.11
C GLU A 460 -15.26 0.12 -16.84
N ASP A 461 -15.37 1.04 -15.89
CA ASP A 461 -16.61 1.74 -15.52
C ASP A 461 -16.77 3.11 -16.18
N GLU A 462 -15.82 3.52 -17.02
CA GLU A 462 -15.82 4.85 -17.62
C GLU A 462 -16.77 4.91 -18.85
N PRO A 463 -17.68 5.91 -18.94
CA PRO A 463 -18.64 6.01 -20.04
C PRO A 463 -18.04 6.60 -21.33
N SER A 464 -16.98 7.39 -21.21
CA SER A 464 -16.29 8.06 -22.31
C SER A 464 -14.86 8.40 -21.89
N PRO A 465 -13.88 8.44 -22.82
CA PRO A 465 -12.49 8.75 -22.47
C PRO A 465 -12.38 10.10 -21.74
N PHE A 466 -11.90 10.08 -20.50
CA PHE A 466 -11.70 11.28 -19.70
C PHE A 466 -10.41 11.15 -18.88
N TYR A 467 -10.25 10.08 -18.11
CA TYR A 467 -9.07 9.91 -17.25
C TYR A 467 -7.78 9.77 -18.06
N SER A 468 -7.80 9.07 -19.19
CA SER A 468 -6.65 8.97 -20.09
C SER A 468 -6.19 10.34 -20.58
N VAL A 469 -7.13 11.22 -20.95
CA VAL A 469 -6.83 12.61 -21.33
C VAL A 469 -6.25 13.37 -20.14
N CYS A 470 -6.87 13.29 -18.96
CA CYS A 470 -6.39 13.95 -17.74
C CYS A 470 -4.95 13.56 -17.39
N PHE A 471 -4.60 12.28 -17.48
CA PHE A 471 -3.25 11.82 -17.17
C PHE A 471 -2.20 12.31 -18.17
N MET A 472 -2.59 12.58 -19.42
CA MET A 472 -1.69 13.08 -20.46
C MET A 472 -1.57 14.61 -20.47
N LEU A 473 -2.51 15.35 -19.84
CA LEU A 473 -2.53 16.82 -19.83
C LEU A 473 -1.20 17.47 -19.41
N PRO A 474 -0.49 17.03 -18.35
CA PRO A 474 0.77 17.65 -17.96
C PRO A 474 1.82 17.63 -19.07
N MET A 475 1.97 16.51 -19.79
CA MET A 475 2.87 16.43 -20.94
C MET A 475 2.36 17.28 -22.10
N LEU A 476 1.08 17.15 -22.44
CA LEU A 476 0.47 17.86 -23.58
C LEU A 476 0.60 19.38 -23.43
N CYS A 477 0.42 19.90 -22.21
CA CYS A 477 0.61 21.30 -21.90
C CYS A 477 2.04 21.76 -22.20
N GLN A 478 3.05 20.97 -21.81
CA GLN A 478 4.47 21.30 -22.04
C GLN A 478 4.84 21.23 -23.53
N ILE A 479 4.48 20.16 -24.23
CA ILE A 479 4.88 20.02 -25.64
C ILE A 479 4.17 21.04 -26.55
N THR A 480 2.97 21.50 -26.19
CA THR A 480 2.22 22.51 -26.97
C THR A 480 2.75 23.92 -26.80
N MET A 481 3.71 24.15 -25.89
CA MET A 481 4.46 25.41 -25.87
C MET A 481 5.14 25.66 -27.23
N ASP A 482 5.58 24.59 -27.91
CA ASP A 482 6.15 24.62 -29.25
C ASP A 482 5.12 24.34 -30.36
N ILE A 483 5.40 24.86 -31.55
CA ILE A 483 4.55 24.65 -32.75
C ILE A 483 4.51 23.16 -33.14
N GLU A 484 5.62 22.44 -32.97
CA GLU A 484 5.68 21.02 -33.34
C GLU A 484 4.78 20.16 -32.46
N GLY A 485 4.75 20.40 -31.14
CA GLY A 485 3.83 19.69 -30.24
C GLY A 485 2.36 20.04 -30.52
N CYS A 486 2.07 21.30 -30.89
CA CYS A 486 0.73 21.67 -31.37
C CYS A 486 0.33 20.90 -32.64
N ARG A 487 1.24 20.77 -33.61
CA ARG A 487 0.99 19.98 -34.83
C ARG A 487 0.75 18.51 -34.50
N MET A 488 1.55 17.94 -33.61
CA MET A 488 1.43 16.55 -33.19
C MET A 488 0.06 16.30 -32.52
N LEU A 489 -0.39 17.20 -31.64
CA LEU A 489 -1.69 17.10 -30.98
C LEU A 489 -2.87 17.22 -31.97
N VAL A 490 -2.82 18.18 -32.89
CA VAL A 490 -3.89 18.40 -33.89
C VAL A 490 -3.98 17.24 -34.88
N SER A 491 -2.84 16.71 -35.34
CA SER A 491 -2.81 15.56 -36.27
C SER A 491 -3.38 14.27 -35.67
N ASN A 492 -3.42 14.15 -34.33
CA ASN A 492 -3.97 13.01 -33.60
C ASN A 492 -5.40 13.27 -33.06
N ASN A 493 -6.09 14.29 -33.59
CA ASN A 493 -7.43 14.70 -33.13
C ASN A 493 -7.51 15.05 -31.62
N GLY A 494 -6.37 15.26 -30.96
CA GLY A 494 -6.33 15.37 -29.51
C GLY A 494 -6.93 16.67 -28.97
N LEU A 495 -6.98 17.74 -29.78
CA LEU A 495 -7.61 19.00 -29.38
C LEU A 495 -9.11 18.82 -29.09
N ASN A 496 -9.82 18.00 -29.88
CA ASN A 496 -11.23 17.69 -29.65
C ASN A 496 -11.39 16.89 -28.33
N SER A 497 -10.51 15.93 -28.06
CA SER A 497 -10.52 15.14 -26.81
C SER A 497 -10.25 16.02 -25.58
N ILE A 498 -9.33 16.99 -25.69
CA ILE A 498 -9.05 17.94 -24.61
C ILE A 498 -10.23 18.90 -24.40
N ALA A 499 -10.89 19.35 -25.46
CA ALA A 499 -12.08 20.20 -25.35
C ALA A 499 -13.19 19.49 -24.57
N ASP A 500 -13.47 18.22 -24.87
CA ASP A 500 -14.44 17.40 -24.13
C ASP A 500 -14.03 17.20 -22.67
N CYS A 501 -12.76 16.90 -22.44
CA CYS A 501 -12.20 16.76 -21.10
C CYS A 501 -12.36 18.06 -20.29
N LEU A 502 -12.06 19.21 -20.90
CA LEU A 502 -12.15 20.52 -20.26
C LEU A 502 -13.59 20.89 -19.89
N VAL A 503 -14.56 20.65 -20.77
CA VAL A 503 -15.99 20.83 -20.45
C VAL A 503 -16.36 19.99 -19.22
N LYS A 504 -15.99 18.71 -19.21
CA LYS A 504 -16.30 17.80 -18.10
C LYS A 504 -15.58 18.19 -16.79
N LEU A 505 -14.33 18.65 -16.86
CA LEU A 505 -13.60 19.16 -15.67
C LEU A 505 -14.29 20.38 -15.06
N ILE A 506 -14.73 21.31 -15.91
CA ILE A 506 -15.48 22.50 -15.49
C ILE A 506 -16.82 22.12 -14.83
N ASP A 507 -17.56 21.20 -15.45
CA ASP A 507 -18.84 20.72 -14.91
C ASP A 507 -18.66 20.06 -13.54
N LEU A 508 -17.63 19.21 -13.38
CA LEU A 508 -17.32 18.58 -12.09
C LEU A 508 -16.88 19.60 -11.03
N ASN A 509 -16.09 20.60 -11.40
CA ASN A 509 -15.65 21.64 -10.49
C ASN A 509 -16.83 22.50 -10.00
N SER A 510 -17.81 22.78 -10.86
CA SER A 510 -19.03 23.52 -10.47
C SER A 510 -19.86 22.82 -9.38
N LEU A 511 -19.65 21.51 -9.18
CA LEU A 511 -20.30 20.69 -8.15
C LEU A 511 -19.42 20.52 -6.90
N SER A 512 -18.15 20.90 -6.95
CA SER A 512 -17.17 20.72 -5.87
C SER A 512 -17.14 21.94 -4.94
N VAL A 513 -16.85 21.71 -3.65
CA VAL A 513 -16.62 22.76 -2.65
C VAL A 513 -15.14 23.17 -2.61
N ALA A 514 -14.24 22.38 -3.20
CA ALA A 514 -12.80 22.65 -3.19
C ALA A 514 -12.34 23.43 -4.44
N GLU A 515 -11.63 24.53 -4.21
CA GLU A 515 -11.02 25.40 -5.23
C GLU A 515 -9.66 24.86 -5.71
N ASP A 516 -9.63 23.66 -6.32
CA ASP A 516 -8.46 23.16 -7.03
C ASP A 516 -8.67 23.27 -8.55
N TYR A 517 -7.98 24.23 -9.16
CA TYR A 517 -8.07 24.52 -10.59
C TYR A 517 -6.90 23.94 -11.41
N GLY A 518 -5.96 23.21 -10.79
CA GLY A 518 -4.70 22.83 -11.42
C GLY A 518 -4.89 22.08 -12.75
N THR A 519 -5.70 21.02 -12.75
CA THR A 519 -5.98 20.24 -13.98
C THR A 519 -6.79 21.02 -15.01
N ILE A 520 -7.69 21.92 -14.57
CA ILE A 520 -8.45 22.79 -15.47
C ILE A 520 -7.49 23.77 -16.17
N PHE A 521 -6.56 24.36 -15.44
CA PHE A 521 -5.56 25.25 -16.02
C PHE A 521 -4.64 24.54 -17.01
N LEU A 522 -4.18 23.32 -16.72
CA LEU A 522 -3.41 22.53 -17.70
C LEU A 522 -4.19 22.30 -19.00
N ALA A 523 -5.49 21.98 -18.91
CA ALA A 523 -6.34 21.83 -20.09
C ALA A 523 -6.55 23.16 -20.82
N CYS A 524 -6.81 24.24 -20.10
CA CYS A 524 -6.93 25.60 -20.64
C CYS A 524 -5.66 26.04 -21.37
N ASP A 525 -4.48 25.89 -20.75
CA ASP A 525 -3.19 26.24 -21.32
C ASP A 525 -2.91 25.42 -22.58
N THR A 526 -3.24 24.13 -22.57
CA THR A 526 -3.08 23.29 -23.76
C THR A 526 -3.95 23.77 -24.92
N VAL A 527 -5.22 24.10 -24.66
CA VAL A 527 -6.14 24.66 -25.68
C VAL A 527 -5.65 26.03 -26.16
N MET A 528 -5.28 26.91 -25.23
CA MET A 528 -4.77 28.25 -25.52
C MET A 528 -3.50 28.21 -26.39
N ASN A 529 -2.55 27.34 -26.04
CA ASN A 529 -1.31 27.15 -26.78
C ASN A 529 -1.54 26.83 -28.26
N VAL A 530 -2.51 25.96 -28.56
CA VAL A 530 -2.90 25.58 -29.92
C VAL A 530 -3.63 26.73 -30.62
N LEU A 531 -4.60 27.36 -29.95
CA LEU A 531 -5.38 28.46 -30.53
C LEU A 531 -4.53 29.70 -30.84
N LEU A 532 -3.55 30.04 -30.01
CA LEU A 532 -2.62 31.14 -30.27
C LEU A 532 -1.73 30.90 -31.50
N LYS A 533 -1.51 29.63 -31.85
CA LYS A 533 -0.68 29.24 -33.00
C LYS A 533 -1.51 28.88 -34.24
N LYS A 534 -2.84 29.11 -34.23
CA LYS A 534 -3.80 28.67 -35.26
C LYS A 534 -3.51 29.13 -36.69
N GLU A 535 -2.76 30.21 -36.88
CA GLU A 535 -2.39 30.69 -38.22
C GLU A 535 -1.24 29.85 -38.84
N LYS A 536 -0.43 29.20 -37.99
CA LYS A 536 0.74 28.41 -38.38
C LYS A 536 0.45 26.92 -38.48
N ILE A 537 -0.71 26.48 -37.99
CA ILE A 537 -1.13 25.07 -37.95
C ILE A 537 -2.59 24.99 -38.42
N ALA A 538 -2.93 23.98 -39.21
CA ALA A 538 -4.31 23.79 -39.66
C ALA A 538 -5.17 23.26 -38.50
N VAL A 539 -5.62 24.14 -37.61
CA VAL A 539 -6.47 23.76 -36.46
C VAL A 539 -7.83 23.31 -36.96
N GLN A 540 -8.23 22.10 -36.57
CA GLN A 540 -9.60 21.61 -36.73
C GLN A 540 -10.17 21.37 -35.33
N LEU A 541 -10.96 22.33 -34.84
CA LEU A 541 -11.78 22.18 -33.64
C LEU A 541 -13.23 22.15 -34.11
N ASP A 542 -13.97 21.10 -33.75
CA ASP A 542 -15.34 20.92 -34.23
C ASP A 542 -16.24 22.07 -33.74
N ALA A 543 -17.12 22.56 -34.62
CA ALA A 543 -18.00 23.69 -34.30
C ALA A 543 -18.88 23.44 -33.05
N SER A 544 -19.30 22.18 -32.84
CA SER A 544 -20.03 21.79 -31.63
C SER A 544 -19.18 21.93 -30.37
N LYS A 545 -17.88 21.60 -30.44
CA LYS A 545 -16.95 21.68 -29.30
C LYS A 545 -16.66 23.13 -28.93
N VAL A 546 -16.53 24.01 -29.93
CA VAL A 546 -16.47 25.47 -29.72
C VAL A 546 -17.67 25.95 -28.93
N VAL A 547 -18.88 25.54 -29.34
CA VAL A 547 -20.13 25.93 -28.66
C VAL A 547 -20.18 25.40 -27.23
N HIS A 548 -19.85 24.12 -27.01
CA HIS A 548 -19.87 23.51 -25.68
C HIS A 548 -18.84 24.13 -24.74
N LEU A 549 -17.63 24.45 -25.22
CA LEU A 549 -16.62 25.19 -24.43
C LEU A 549 -17.11 26.59 -24.03
N LEU A 550 -17.69 27.34 -24.98
CA LEU A 550 -18.23 28.67 -24.68
C LEU A 550 -19.35 28.60 -23.63
N ILE A 551 -20.22 27.59 -23.72
CA ILE A 551 -21.27 27.35 -22.71
C ILE A 551 -20.65 27.02 -21.35
N ALA A 552 -19.67 26.11 -21.31
CA ALA A 552 -19.01 25.70 -20.07
C ALA A 552 -18.34 26.88 -19.36
N PHE A 553 -17.55 27.69 -20.08
CA PHE A 553 -16.90 28.88 -19.51
C PHE A 553 -17.89 29.94 -19.05
N ALA A 554 -18.96 30.17 -19.81
CA ALA A 554 -20.02 31.09 -19.42
C ALA A 554 -20.65 30.68 -18.07
N ASN A 555 -21.00 29.41 -17.93
CA ASN A 555 -21.60 28.89 -16.71
C ASN A 555 -20.61 28.89 -15.55
N TRP A 556 -19.36 28.48 -15.78
CA TRP A 556 -18.33 28.38 -14.76
C TRP A 556 -18.02 29.73 -14.12
N THR A 557 -17.90 30.77 -14.95
CA THR A 557 -17.49 32.11 -14.48
C THR A 557 -18.64 32.94 -13.92
N ASP A 558 -19.90 32.50 -14.03
CA ASP A 558 -21.06 33.26 -13.59
C ASP A 558 -21.12 33.49 -12.08
N SER A 559 -20.59 32.56 -11.29
CA SER A 559 -20.54 32.61 -9.82
C SER A 559 -19.13 32.73 -9.25
N ILE A 560 -18.08 32.63 -10.06
CA ILE A 560 -16.68 32.68 -9.62
C ILE A 560 -16.15 34.11 -9.68
N SER A 561 -15.47 34.55 -8.62
CA SER A 561 -14.79 35.86 -8.53
C SER A 561 -13.27 35.81 -8.69
N ASP A 562 -12.68 34.62 -8.80
CA ASP A 562 -11.23 34.46 -8.99
C ASP A 562 -10.76 35.10 -10.30
N SER A 563 -9.80 36.01 -10.21
CA SER A 563 -9.30 36.77 -11.36
C SER A 563 -8.60 35.88 -12.39
N SER A 564 -7.80 34.91 -11.94
CA SER A 564 -7.07 34.00 -12.84
C SER A 564 -8.04 33.13 -13.63
N VAL A 565 -9.11 32.65 -13.00
CA VAL A 565 -10.19 31.91 -13.68
C VAL A 565 -10.87 32.77 -14.73
N ILE A 566 -11.26 34.01 -14.38
CA ILE A 566 -11.92 34.96 -15.30
C ILE A 566 -11.01 35.27 -16.49
N MET A 567 -9.73 35.56 -16.25
CA MET A 567 -8.75 35.91 -17.27
C MET A 567 -8.48 34.74 -18.22
N MET A 568 -8.29 33.53 -17.68
CA MET A 568 -8.05 32.34 -18.50
C MET A 568 -9.28 31.99 -19.35
N ALA A 569 -10.47 31.94 -18.75
CA ALA A 569 -11.72 31.65 -19.45
C ALA A 569 -12.00 32.68 -20.53
N SER A 570 -11.84 33.98 -20.22
CA SER A 570 -12.04 35.08 -21.17
C SER A 570 -11.03 35.02 -22.33
N THR A 571 -9.78 34.64 -22.06
CA THR A 571 -8.74 34.48 -23.09
C THR A 571 -9.13 33.42 -24.11
N ILE A 572 -9.51 32.23 -23.64
CA ILE A 572 -9.92 31.13 -24.53
C ILE A 572 -11.21 31.50 -25.27
N CYS A 573 -12.21 32.05 -24.57
CA CYS A 573 -13.44 32.54 -25.21
C CYS A 573 -13.14 33.56 -26.30
N THR A 574 -12.24 34.52 -26.06
CA THR A 574 -11.82 35.52 -27.05
C THR A 574 -11.20 34.87 -28.29
N LEU A 575 -10.34 33.87 -28.13
CA LEU A 575 -9.72 33.15 -29.24
C LEU A 575 -10.73 32.32 -30.05
N LEU A 576 -11.73 31.75 -29.38
CA LEU A 576 -12.82 30.99 -29.99
C LEU A 576 -13.85 31.89 -30.70
N LEU A 577 -14.22 33.02 -30.11
CA LEU A 577 -15.16 33.98 -30.72
C LEU A 577 -14.61 34.55 -32.02
N ASP A 578 -13.29 34.65 -32.12
CA ASP A 578 -12.60 35.10 -33.33
C ASP A 578 -12.85 34.21 -34.56
N SER A 579 -13.24 32.94 -34.38
CA SER A 579 -13.58 32.01 -35.48
C SER A 579 -15.08 31.84 -35.75
N THR A 580 -15.96 32.56 -35.04
CA THR A 580 -17.42 32.44 -35.17
C THR A 580 -18.10 33.81 -35.26
N SER A 581 -19.43 33.85 -35.12
CA SER A 581 -20.25 35.07 -35.09
C SER A 581 -21.48 34.88 -34.20
N GLU A 582 -22.08 35.97 -33.72
CA GLU A 582 -23.27 35.91 -32.87
C GLU A 582 -24.43 35.16 -33.53
N LYS A 583 -24.67 35.42 -34.82
CA LYS A 583 -25.68 34.72 -35.60
C LYS A 583 -25.41 33.22 -35.71
N ALA A 584 -24.15 32.81 -35.88
CA ALA A 584 -23.78 31.41 -35.97
C ALA A 584 -24.01 30.69 -34.63
N LEU A 585 -23.65 31.32 -33.51
CA LEU A 585 -23.89 30.76 -32.18
C LEU A 585 -25.38 30.64 -31.87
N LEU A 586 -26.17 31.69 -32.08
CA LEU A 586 -27.62 31.68 -31.79
C LEU A 586 -28.42 30.71 -32.67
N ASN A 587 -27.89 30.30 -33.81
CA ASN A 587 -28.49 29.27 -34.66
C ASN A 587 -28.17 27.84 -34.19
N HIS A 588 -27.23 27.67 -33.25
CA HIS A 588 -26.88 26.35 -32.70
C HIS A 588 -27.92 25.91 -31.66
N PRO A 589 -28.44 24.66 -31.70
CA PRO A 589 -29.54 24.22 -30.84
C PRO A 589 -29.24 24.32 -29.34
N ASP A 590 -27.99 24.08 -28.95
CA ASP A 590 -27.58 24.08 -27.55
C ASP A 590 -27.23 25.47 -27.00
N PHE A 591 -27.10 26.50 -27.85
CA PHE A 591 -26.63 27.82 -27.44
C PHE A 591 -27.80 28.79 -27.24
N LYS A 592 -27.88 29.41 -26.06
CA LYS A 592 -29.01 30.26 -25.66
C LYS A 592 -28.58 31.70 -25.48
N LEU A 593 -29.54 32.63 -25.57
CA LEU A 593 -29.31 34.05 -25.31
C LEU A 593 -28.76 34.31 -23.90
N ASN A 594 -29.18 33.53 -22.90
CA ASN A 594 -28.63 33.63 -21.54
C ASN A 594 -27.12 33.34 -21.51
N THR A 595 -26.65 32.35 -22.27
CA THR A 595 -25.22 32.05 -22.41
C THR A 595 -24.47 33.23 -23.03
N LEU A 596 -25.05 33.86 -24.06
CA LEU A 596 -24.47 35.07 -24.66
C LEU A 596 -24.37 36.21 -23.64
N SER A 597 -25.36 36.34 -22.75
CA SER A 597 -25.33 37.32 -21.66
C SER A 597 -24.26 37.03 -20.62
N SER A 598 -24.06 35.77 -20.25
CA SER A 598 -22.99 35.34 -19.35
C SER A 598 -21.60 35.58 -19.97
N LEU A 599 -21.43 35.27 -21.25
CA LEU A 599 -20.19 35.58 -21.99
C LEU A 599 -19.93 37.10 -22.07
N ALA A 600 -20.96 37.90 -22.32
CA ALA A 600 -20.84 39.35 -22.31
C ALA A 600 -20.31 39.85 -20.96
N ARG A 601 -20.89 39.35 -19.86
CA ARG A 601 -20.43 39.65 -18.50
C ARG A 601 -19.01 39.18 -18.24
N LEU A 602 -18.63 37.99 -18.69
CA LEU A 602 -17.25 37.48 -18.58
C LEU A 602 -16.25 38.42 -19.28
N VAL A 603 -16.51 38.78 -20.54
CA VAL A 603 -15.64 39.68 -21.32
C VAL A 603 -15.55 41.05 -20.65
N THR A 604 -16.69 41.64 -20.25
CA THR A 604 -16.74 42.93 -19.57
C THR A 604 -15.94 42.90 -18.26
N ARG A 605 -16.12 41.87 -17.42
CA ARG A 605 -15.36 41.71 -16.18
C ARG A 605 -13.86 41.62 -16.45
N SER A 606 -13.44 40.82 -17.43
CA SER A 606 -12.02 40.66 -17.74
C SER A 606 -11.34 41.95 -18.23
N LEU A 607 -12.03 42.79 -19.00
CA LEU A 607 -11.52 44.07 -19.46
C LEU A 607 -11.48 45.12 -18.32
N THR A 608 -12.49 45.15 -17.44
CA THR A 608 -12.61 46.17 -16.38
C THR A 608 -11.76 45.87 -15.15
N THR A 609 -11.52 44.59 -14.84
CA THR A 609 -10.80 44.16 -13.63
C THR A 609 -9.34 44.62 -13.65
N TYR A 610 -8.68 44.60 -14.81
CA TYR A 610 -7.31 45.09 -14.96
C TYR A 610 -7.17 46.61 -14.77
N GLY A 611 -8.23 47.38 -15.04
CA GLY A 611 -8.25 48.83 -14.89
C GLY A 611 -8.30 49.33 -13.43
N LYS A 612 -8.73 48.49 -12.48
CA LYS A 612 -8.88 48.86 -11.05
C LYS A 612 -7.77 48.33 -10.15
N ASP A 613 -7.14 47.21 -10.49
CA ASP A 613 -6.13 46.51 -9.68
C ASP A 613 -4.70 46.59 -10.25
N SER A 614 -4.34 47.64 -11.00
CA SER A 614 -3.05 47.77 -11.71
C SER A 614 -1.77 47.78 -10.84
N MET A 615 -1.89 47.60 -9.52
CA MET A 615 -0.80 47.64 -8.53
C MET A 615 -0.65 46.34 -7.70
N SER A 616 -1.38 45.25 -8.02
CA SER A 616 -1.24 43.94 -7.34
C SER A 616 -0.30 42.97 -8.09
N GLU A 617 0.36 42.04 -7.38
CA GLU A 617 1.17 40.96 -7.98
C GLU A 617 0.34 40.07 -8.93
N SER A 618 -0.96 39.88 -8.65
CA SER A 618 -1.88 39.16 -9.52
C SER A 618 -2.16 39.88 -10.84
N ALA A 619 -2.04 41.21 -10.89
CA ALA A 619 -2.21 41.98 -12.12
C ALA A 619 -0.99 41.84 -13.06
N GLU A 620 0.23 41.73 -12.54
CA GLU A 620 1.41 41.49 -13.39
C GLU A 620 1.36 40.12 -14.07
N SER A 621 0.91 39.07 -13.36
CA SER A 621 0.78 37.72 -13.92
C SER A 621 -0.26 37.58 -15.04
N ASN A 622 -1.27 38.46 -15.09
CA ASN A 622 -2.39 38.39 -16.02
C ASN A 622 -2.30 39.40 -17.19
N ARG A 623 -1.20 40.15 -17.29
CA ARG A 623 -1.02 41.20 -18.32
C ARG A 623 -1.10 40.63 -19.74
N ASP A 624 -0.38 39.53 -20.00
CA ASP A 624 -0.34 38.91 -21.33
C ASP A 624 -1.73 38.41 -21.75
N LEU A 625 -2.48 37.83 -20.81
CA LEU A 625 -3.87 37.40 -21.03
C LEU A 625 -4.78 38.60 -21.36
N HIS A 626 -4.64 39.70 -20.62
CA HIS A 626 -5.40 40.92 -20.86
C HIS A 626 -5.13 41.51 -22.26
N ASP A 627 -3.87 41.50 -22.71
CA ASP A 627 -3.49 41.97 -24.03
C ASP A 627 -4.10 41.09 -25.14
N ILE A 628 -4.11 39.77 -24.95
CA ILE A 628 -4.78 38.83 -25.86
C ILE A 628 -6.29 39.12 -25.94
N ILE A 629 -6.95 39.31 -24.79
CA ILE A 629 -8.38 39.62 -24.71
C ILE A 629 -8.69 40.93 -25.41
N THR A 630 -7.93 41.99 -25.12
CA THR A 630 -8.13 43.33 -25.70
C THR A 630 -7.93 43.30 -27.21
N ALA A 631 -6.83 42.72 -27.68
CA ALA A 631 -6.53 42.60 -29.11
C ALA A 631 -7.58 41.74 -29.81
N GLY A 632 -8.02 40.63 -29.20
CA GLY A 632 -9.06 39.78 -29.77
C GLY A 632 -10.41 40.47 -29.84
N TYR A 633 -10.86 41.11 -28.75
CA TYR A 633 -12.11 41.86 -28.70
C TYR A 633 -12.20 42.88 -29.84
N THR A 634 -11.13 43.64 -30.12
CA THR A 634 -11.12 44.59 -31.25
C THR A 634 -11.30 43.93 -32.61
N ARG A 635 -10.86 42.67 -32.80
CA ARG A 635 -11.01 41.93 -34.07
C ARG A 635 -12.42 41.37 -34.27
N TRP A 636 -13.10 40.94 -33.21
CA TRP A 636 -14.39 40.24 -33.35
C TRP A 636 -15.61 41.00 -32.84
N ALA A 637 -15.47 42.09 -32.07
CA ALA A 637 -16.62 42.79 -31.46
C ALA A 637 -17.72 43.20 -32.45
N ASP A 638 -17.37 43.58 -33.68
CA ASP A 638 -18.36 43.93 -34.71
C ASP A 638 -19.24 42.75 -35.16
N ARG A 639 -18.75 41.51 -35.00
CA ARG A 639 -19.51 40.27 -35.27
C ARG A 639 -20.42 39.87 -34.10
N PHE A 640 -20.33 40.57 -32.96
CA PHE A 640 -21.04 40.30 -31.71
C PHE A 640 -21.66 41.57 -31.12
N PRO A 641 -22.70 42.13 -31.77
CA PRO A 641 -23.34 43.37 -31.33
C PRO A 641 -23.84 43.34 -29.88
N TYR A 642 -24.39 42.22 -29.39
CA TYR A 642 -24.89 42.14 -28.02
C TYR A 642 -23.76 42.31 -26.98
N ILE A 643 -22.64 41.60 -27.18
CA ILE A 643 -21.47 41.71 -26.31
C ILE A 643 -20.88 43.12 -26.39
N LYS A 644 -20.80 43.69 -27.59
CA LYS A 644 -20.26 45.04 -27.83
C LYS A 644 -21.08 46.11 -27.10
N GLU A 645 -22.41 45.99 -27.09
CA GLU A 645 -23.30 46.90 -26.35
C GLU A 645 -23.12 46.76 -24.84
N ALA A 646 -23.03 45.53 -24.32
CA ALA A 646 -22.81 45.26 -22.89
C ALA A 646 -21.47 45.84 -22.39
N VAL A 647 -20.39 45.67 -23.14
CA VAL A 647 -19.07 46.24 -22.79
C VAL A 647 -19.11 47.78 -22.82
N LYS A 648 -19.77 48.38 -23.83
CA LYS A 648 -19.93 49.85 -23.90
C LYS A 648 -20.75 50.41 -22.75
N ALA A 649 -21.77 49.70 -22.28
CA ALA A 649 -22.61 50.15 -21.17
C ALA A 649 -21.83 50.27 -19.85
N GLU A 650 -20.80 49.44 -19.64
CA GLU A 650 -19.91 49.56 -18.47
C GLU A 650 -18.76 50.57 -18.66
N TYR A 651 -18.20 50.70 -19.87
CA TYR A 651 -17.09 51.64 -20.14
C TYR A 651 -17.52 53.09 -20.44
N GLY A 652 -18.78 53.29 -20.83
CA GLY A 652 -19.34 54.58 -21.25
C GLY A 652 -20.15 55.31 -20.19
N GLY A 653 -20.04 54.90 -18.91
CA GLY A 653 -20.67 55.52 -17.74
C GLY A 653 -19.76 56.50 -17.02
#